data_AF-A0A8J4S9Q4-F1
#
_entry.id   AF-A0A8J4S9Q4-F1
#
_cell.length_a   1.000
_cell.length_b   1.000
_cell.length_c   1.000
_cell.angle_alpha   90.00
_cell.angle_beta   90.00
_cell.angle_gamma   90.00
#
_symmetry.space_group_name_H-M   'P 1'
#
loop_
_entity.id
_entity.type
_entity.pdbx_description
1 polymer ?
#
loop_
_entity_poly.entity_id
_entity_poly.type
_entity_poly.pdbx_seq_one_letter_code
_entity_poly.pdbx_strand_id
1 'polypeptide(L)'
;MLSIVGIAESASVALVIFIGHVATLTLLSGCSLYYAVQHPNIFTANMQTEFPGVNVAGHFVSGNMLTGIFYGYSSAMLGITGFETSAQFVEEQAPGVFRKTLRNMWVFATCYNLLLSFLSLAVLPLQGIYADENVVLATMGRVVAGKWLESWVSVDAFVVLAGGVLTSYVGITGLVRRLAFDRVLPAFLTHTNKWRGTNHNIILLFFGLQASLVILLNADSTALAGVFTFAFLSVMALFAFGCILLKLKREDIPRDVHAPWWSCIFGLIMVLLGLLGNLLGDPAIFTYFALYFVVFAATMFIMLERVFILRILLYIMQQLFPSRGSRDGAVEDVEAVKSQVKVKDGARTGAKGGRTITAVLQEIHLPAIVFFVKVANLSVLNKAILYVRKNEQTHNLHVVHVSEDAELDNEEDSSAEVTEADVQRRQQERENVEDLREMTRIFDLTYPKLKIDFVHVCGAHFDSAFVHWLSDELSVPPNMMFIRQPGTKNIHQRSALRPRTLFASICPVLISVSLLRKSHHISFLQIDVAAAMSFAILTQLMGNLSAVYTNFHRSLQLKRDGDSDAKIVLNLLSLTQVRRWSFLFYALQLLVLGIAHALCDKSVATTEEEWSACAEKDNQMLKSTRMEWIDGRVYIVELPSREYGH
;
A
#
# COMPACT_ATOMS: atom_id res chain seq x y z
N MET A 1 -2.73 9.59 24.39
CA MET A 1 -2.03 9.60 25.70
C MET A 1 -1.79 8.19 26.23
N LEU A 2 -2.82 7.34 26.37
CA LEU A 2 -2.66 5.94 26.83
C LEU A 2 -1.57 5.17 26.05
N SER A 3 -1.58 5.27 24.72
CA SER A 3 -0.57 4.63 23.87
C SER A 3 0.85 5.18 24.05
N ILE A 4 0.99 6.47 24.41
CA ILE A 4 2.28 7.12 24.67
C ILE A 4 2.88 6.57 25.97
N VAL A 5 2.03 6.40 27.00
CA VAL A 5 2.40 5.81 28.29
C VAL A 5 2.83 4.34 28.13
N GLY A 6 2.45 3.69 27.03
CA GLY A 6 2.85 2.32 26.71
C GLY A 6 1.96 1.26 27.35
N ILE A 7 0.72 1.61 27.66
CA ILE A 7 -0.27 0.65 28.15
C ILE A 7 -0.65 -0.25 26.96
N ALA A 8 -0.20 -1.51 26.99
CA ALA A 8 -0.62 -2.53 26.05
C ALA A 8 -2.12 -2.82 26.22
N GLU A 9 -2.80 -3.13 25.12
CA GLU A 9 -4.21 -3.50 25.15
C GLU A 9 -4.38 -4.76 26.01
N SER A 10 -5.22 -4.67 27.06
CA SER A 10 -5.48 -5.81 27.93
C SER A 10 -6.53 -6.71 27.28
N ALA A 11 -6.15 -7.94 26.94
CA ALA A 11 -7.08 -8.94 26.43
C ALA A 11 -8.29 -9.15 27.36
N SER A 12 -8.08 -9.03 28.68
CA SER A 12 -9.17 -9.11 29.67
C SER A 12 -10.13 -7.92 29.57
N VAL A 13 -9.61 -6.70 29.37
CA VAL A 13 -10.45 -5.50 29.19
C VAL A 13 -11.23 -5.59 27.89
N ALA A 14 -10.59 -6.00 26.79
CA ALA A 14 -11.26 -6.22 25.51
C ALA A 14 -12.38 -7.27 25.61
N LEU A 15 -12.16 -8.35 26.36
CA LEU A 15 -13.18 -9.36 26.63
C LEU A 15 -14.37 -8.80 27.42
N VAL A 16 -14.13 -7.97 28.43
CA VAL A 16 -15.21 -7.32 29.20
C VAL A 16 -16.03 -6.38 28.32
N ILE A 17 -15.37 -5.56 27.50
CA ILE A 17 -16.05 -4.68 26.53
C ILE A 17 -16.89 -5.53 25.56
N PHE A 18 -16.33 -6.62 25.04
CA PHE A 18 -17.05 -7.52 24.13
C PHE A 18 -18.29 -8.16 24.78
N ILE A 19 -18.17 -8.69 26.00
CA ILE A 19 -19.30 -9.29 26.71
C ILE A 19 -20.39 -8.25 26.97
N GLY A 20 -20.01 -7.05 27.42
CA GLY A 20 -20.93 -5.93 27.61
C GLY A 20 -21.66 -5.57 26.34
N HIS A 21 -20.93 -5.43 25.23
CA HIS A 21 -21.50 -5.10 23.92
C HIS A 21 -22.49 -6.16 23.43
N VAL A 22 -22.12 -7.44 23.50
CA VAL A 22 -23.01 -8.55 23.11
C VAL A 22 -24.28 -8.57 23.97
N ALA A 23 -24.15 -8.33 25.28
CA ALA A 23 -25.30 -8.25 26.17
C ALA A 23 -26.22 -7.06 25.81
N THR A 24 -25.64 -5.89 25.52
CA THR A 24 -26.38 -4.70 25.09
C THR A 24 -27.13 -4.94 23.78
N LEU A 25 -26.47 -5.49 22.76
CA LEU A 25 -27.10 -5.80 21.46
C LEU A 25 -28.17 -6.89 21.58
N THR A 26 -27.96 -7.90 22.43
CA THR A 26 -28.99 -8.93 22.71
C THR A 26 -30.21 -8.32 23.37
N LEU A 27 -30.01 -7.46 24.38
CA LEU A 27 -31.10 -6.77 25.08
C LEU A 27 -31.89 -5.88 24.13
N LEU A 28 -31.20 -5.06 23.33
CA LEU A 28 -31.82 -4.20 22.32
C LEU A 28 -32.61 -5.04 21.33
N SER A 29 -32.03 -6.11 20.79
CA SER A 29 -32.69 -6.99 19.83
C SER A 29 -33.94 -7.65 20.40
N GLY A 30 -33.88 -8.14 21.64
CA GLY A 30 -35.02 -8.76 22.32
C GLY A 30 -36.17 -7.78 22.56
N CYS A 31 -35.86 -6.57 23.03
CA CYS A 31 -36.88 -5.54 23.22
C CYS A 31 -37.46 -5.09 21.87
N SER A 32 -36.62 -4.90 20.85
CA SER A 32 -37.05 -4.49 19.51
C SER A 32 -37.93 -5.54 18.85
N LEU A 33 -37.63 -6.83 19.03
CA LEU A 33 -38.46 -7.93 18.54
C LEU A 33 -39.84 -7.92 19.21
N TYR A 34 -39.89 -7.71 20.53
CA TYR A 34 -41.16 -7.58 21.26
C TYR A 34 -42.01 -6.42 20.72
N TYR A 35 -41.40 -5.25 20.52
CA TYR A 35 -42.08 -4.09 19.94
C TYR A 35 -42.56 -4.34 18.50
N ALA A 36 -41.73 -4.97 17.67
CA ALA A 36 -42.07 -5.30 16.28
C ALA A 36 -43.29 -6.24 16.18
N VAL A 37 -43.42 -7.19 17.11
CA VAL A 37 -44.59 -8.09 17.17
C VAL A 37 -45.86 -7.31 17.57
N GLN A 38 -45.74 -6.27 18.40
CA GLN A 38 -46.86 -5.41 18.78
C GLN A 38 -47.27 -4.42 17.69
N HIS A 39 -46.31 -3.96 16.88
CA HIS A 39 -46.50 -2.93 15.87
C HIS A 39 -46.07 -3.39 14.46
N PRO A 40 -46.68 -4.44 13.89
CA PRO A 40 -46.29 -4.99 12.59
C PRO A 40 -46.56 -4.03 11.43
N ASN A 41 -47.43 -3.04 11.64
CA ASN A 41 -47.83 -2.04 10.66
C ASN A 41 -46.65 -1.16 10.20
N ILE A 42 -45.66 -0.91 11.06
CA ILE A 42 -44.49 -0.09 10.73
C ILE A 42 -43.65 -0.77 9.64
N PHE A 43 -43.35 -2.06 9.82
CA PHE A 43 -42.62 -2.85 8.84
C PHE A 43 -43.35 -2.89 7.49
N THR A 44 -44.66 -3.16 7.50
CA THR A 44 -45.45 -3.22 6.27
C THR A 44 -45.52 -1.87 5.57
N ALA A 45 -45.61 -0.77 6.31
CA ALA A 45 -45.61 0.58 5.74
C ALA A 45 -44.26 0.91 5.09
N ASN A 46 -43.14 0.57 5.75
CA ASN A 46 -41.81 0.75 5.20
C ASN A 46 -41.57 -0.10 3.94
N MET A 47 -42.09 -1.33 3.87
CA MET A 47 -41.95 -2.17 2.67
C MET A 47 -42.81 -1.72 1.48
N GLN A 48 -43.83 -0.89 1.73
CA GLN A 48 -44.70 -0.35 0.68
C GLN A 48 -44.17 0.95 0.07
N THR A 49 -43.09 1.53 0.60
CA THR A 49 -42.50 2.75 0.03
C THR A 49 -41.74 2.45 -1.26
N GLU A 50 -41.80 3.38 -2.21
CA GLU A 50 -41.03 3.29 -3.46
C GLU A 50 -39.52 3.36 -3.20
N PHE A 51 -38.75 2.78 -4.12
CA PHE A 51 -37.29 2.85 -4.06
C PHE A 51 -36.81 4.30 -4.21
N PRO A 52 -35.90 4.78 -3.34
CA PRO A 52 -35.40 6.14 -3.43
C PRO A 52 -34.59 6.34 -4.73
N GLY A 53 -34.71 7.52 -5.33
CA GLY A 53 -33.84 7.93 -6.42
C GLY A 53 -32.38 7.99 -5.96
N VAL A 54 -31.45 7.56 -6.81
CA VAL A 54 -30.02 7.52 -6.46
C VAL A 54 -29.26 8.53 -7.30
N ASN A 55 -28.39 9.30 -6.65
CA ASN A 55 -27.44 10.15 -7.33
C ASN A 55 -26.29 9.30 -7.90
N VAL A 56 -26.15 9.32 -9.22
CA VAL A 56 -25.09 8.63 -9.96
C VAL A 56 -24.28 9.69 -10.68
N ALA A 57 -23.11 10.02 -10.13
CA ALA A 57 -22.18 10.99 -10.70
C ALA A 57 -22.81 12.37 -11.03
N GLY A 58 -23.73 12.83 -10.18
CA GLY A 58 -24.42 14.12 -10.33
C GLY A 58 -25.77 14.06 -11.04
N HIS A 59 -26.18 12.89 -11.55
CA HIS A 59 -27.49 12.69 -12.17
C HIS A 59 -28.39 11.80 -11.31
N PHE A 60 -29.62 12.22 -11.07
CA PHE A 60 -30.61 11.40 -10.36
C PHE A 60 -31.22 10.37 -11.29
N VAL A 61 -31.02 9.10 -10.95
CA VAL A 61 -31.63 7.95 -11.62
C VAL A 61 -32.79 7.46 -10.75
N SER A 62 -33.91 7.08 -11.37
CA SER A 62 -35.06 6.53 -10.66
C SER A 62 -34.68 5.25 -9.91
N GLY A 63 -35.12 5.16 -8.66
CA GLY A 63 -34.92 4.00 -7.82
C GLY A 63 -35.64 2.78 -8.38
N ASN A 64 -34.97 1.63 -8.39
CA ASN A 64 -35.57 0.34 -8.68
C ASN A 64 -34.87 -0.74 -7.85
N MET A 65 -35.36 -1.98 -7.93
CA MET A 65 -34.80 -3.09 -7.17
C MET A 65 -33.29 -3.29 -7.43
N LEU A 66 -32.83 -3.13 -8.67
CA LEU A 66 -31.43 -3.33 -9.02
C LEU A 66 -30.54 -2.23 -8.42
N THR A 67 -30.95 -0.97 -8.52
CA THR A 67 -30.21 0.15 -7.92
C THR A 67 -30.22 0.05 -6.40
N GLY A 68 -31.34 -0.37 -5.79
CA GLY A 68 -31.42 -0.64 -4.36
C GLY A 68 -30.45 -1.74 -3.90
N ILE A 69 -30.37 -2.87 -4.61
CA ILE A 69 -29.42 -3.95 -4.28
C ILE A 69 -27.98 -3.49 -4.48
N PHE A 70 -27.67 -2.83 -5.59
CA PHE A 70 -26.30 -2.43 -5.92
C PHE A 70 -25.74 -1.39 -4.94
N TYR A 71 -26.49 -0.31 -4.68
CA TYR A 71 -26.06 0.74 -3.75
C TYR A 71 -26.20 0.32 -2.28
N GLY A 72 -27.21 -0.49 -1.96
CA GLY A 72 -27.33 -1.12 -0.63
C GLY A 72 -26.13 -2.01 -0.32
N TYR A 73 -25.73 -2.88 -1.26
CA TYR A 73 -24.51 -3.68 -1.15
C TYR A 73 -23.26 -2.81 -1.00
N SER A 74 -23.12 -1.78 -1.84
CA SER A 74 -21.95 -0.91 -1.86
C SER A 74 -21.77 -0.12 -0.55
N SER A 75 -22.88 0.36 0.04
CA SER A 75 -22.88 1.02 1.36
C SER A 75 -22.65 0.01 2.50
N ALA A 76 -23.27 -1.16 2.44
CA ALA A 76 -23.15 -2.20 3.47
C ALA A 76 -21.74 -2.79 3.61
N MET A 77 -20.87 -2.66 2.60
CA MET A 77 -19.48 -3.09 2.70
C MET A 77 -18.70 -2.43 3.85
N LEU A 78 -19.13 -1.25 4.31
CA LEU A 78 -18.57 -0.60 5.49
C LEU A 78 -18.87 -1.37 6.79
N GLY A 79 -19.99 -2.09 6.84
CA GLY A 79 -20.46 -2.83 8.01
C GLY A 79 -19.71 -4.13 8.30
N ILE A 80 -18.70 -4.49 7.50
CA ILE A 80 -17.91 -5.73 7.62
C ILE A 80 -16.41 -5.40 7.57
N THR A 81 -15.96 -4.52 8.46
CA THR A 81 -14.54 -4.17 8.64
C THR A 81 -13.96 -4.85 9.90
N GLY A 82 -12.64 -4.91 10.02
CA GLY A 82 -11.95 -5.50 11.17
C GLY A 82 -11.58 -6.98 11.04
N PHE A 83 -11.97 -7.68 9.96
CA PHE A 83 -11.48 -9.05 9.71
C PHE A 83 -9.99 -9.06 9.33
N GLU A 84 -9.55 -8.01 8.66
CA GLU A 84 -8.18 -7.74 8.25
C GLU A 84 -7.24 -7.45 9.43
N THR A 85 -7.75 -6.88 10.52
CA THR A 85 -6.93 -6.57 11.69
C THR A 85 -6.55 -7.85 12.46
N SER A 86 -7.39 -8.89 12.40
CA SER A 86 -7.04 -10.20 13.00
C SER A 86 -5.79 -10.81 12.40
N ALA A 87 -5.45 -10.52 11.14
CA ALA A 87 -4.23 -11.01 10.51
C ALA A 87 -2.96 -10.31 11.05
N GLN A 88 -3.10 -9.12 11.64
CA GLN A 88 -1.97 -8.36 12.20
C GLN A 88 -1.40 -9.00 13.47
N PHE A 89 -2.24 -9.71 14.23
CA PHE A 89 -1.88 -10.39 15.48
C PHE A 89 -1.75 -11.91 15.33
N VAL A 90 -1.73 -12.42 14.10
CA VAL A 90 -1.68 -13.87 13.85
C VAL A 90 -0.43 -14.51 14.47
N GLU A 91 0.66 -13.77 14.55
CA GLU A 91 1.93 -14.21 15.16
C GLU A 91 1.86 -14.35 16.69
N GLU A 92 0.95 -13.60 17.33
CA GLU A 92 0.73 -13.65 18.79
C GLU A 92 -0.33 -14.69 19.19
N GLN A 93 -1.02 -15.27 18.22
CA GLN A 93 -2.07 -16.27 18.45
C GLN A 93 -1.50 -17.68 18.55
N ALA A 94 -2.07 -18.50 19.43
CA ALA A 94 -1.72 -19.91 19.50
C ALA A 94 -2.08 -20.65 18.18
N PRO A 95 -1.33 -21.73 17.84
CA PRO A 95 -1.58 -22.48 16.62
C PRO A 95 -3.05 -22.93 16.47
N GLY A 96 -3.63 -22.69 15.30
CA GLY A 96 -5.03 -23.07 14.99
C GLY A 96 -6.12 -22.14 15.55
N VAL A 97 -5.78 -21.10 16.32
CA VAL A 97 -6.77 -20.13 16.86
C VAL A 97 -7.28 -19.18 15.79
N PHE A 98 -6.43 -18.70 14.90
CA PHE A 98 -6.77 -17.73 13.85
C PHE A 98 -8.04 -18.08 13.06
N ARG A 99 -8.18 -19.35 12.67
CA ARG A 99 -9.37 -19.83 11.93
C ARG A 99 -10.64 -19.77 12.76
N LYS A 100 -10.54 -20.07 14.07
CA LYS A 100 -11.67 -19.98 15.00
C LYS A 100 -12.08 -18.53 15.20
N THR A 101 -11.13 -17.61 15.29
CA THR A 101 -11.38 -16.16 15.38
C THR A 101 -12.18 -15.66 14.19
N LEU A 102 -11.71 -15.91 12.95
CA LEU A 102 -12.41 -15.49 11.74
C LEU A 102 -13.82 -16.09 11.65
N ARG A 103 -13.98 -17.38 11.93
CA ARG A 103 -15.29 -18.06 11.91
C ARG A 103 -16.25 -17.44 12.93
N ASN A 104 -15.81 -17.24 14.17
CA ASN A 104 -16.66 -16.72 15.23
C ASN A 104 -17.05 -15.25 14.94
N MET A 105 -16.11 -14.41 14.50
CA MET A 105 -16.40 -13.04 14.06
C MET A 105 -17.42 -13.01 12.92
N TRP A 106 -17.26 -13.89 11.93
CA TRP A 106 -18.20 -13.98 10.80
C TRP A 106 -19.62 -14.35 11.24
N VAL A 107 -19.76 -15.31 12.17
CA VAL A 107 -21.06 -15.69 12.73
C VAL A 107 -21.72 -14.51 13.46
N PHE A 108 -20.98 -13.81 14.33
CA PHE A 108 -21.51 -12.67 15.07
C PHE A 108 -21.92 -11.52 14.14
N ALA A 109 -21.05 -11.14 13.20
CA ALA A 109 -21.32 -10.08 12.24
C ALA A 109 -22.56 -10.41 11.39
N THR A 110 -22.66 -11.64 10.87
CA THR A 110 -23.80 -12.05 10.05
C THR A 110 -25.10 -12.06 10.85
N CYS A 111 -25.08 -12.61 12.07
CA CYS A 111 -26.27 -12.73 12.91
C CYS A 111 -26.81 -11.35 13.33
N TYR A 112 -25.96 -10.50 13.92
CA TYR A 112 -26.39 -9.18 14.39
C TYR A 112 -26.69 -8.20 13.26
N ASN A 113 -25.90 -8.17 12.19
CA ASN A 113 -26.18 -7.25 11.08
C ASN A 113 -27.52 -7.57 10.42
N LEU A 114 -27.84 -8.86 10.21
CA LEU A 114 -29.12 -9.26 9.63
C LEU A 114 -30.29 -8.96 10.58
N LEU A 115 -30.14 -9.34 11.86
CA LEU A 115 -31.16 -9.14 12.88
C LEU A 115 -31.47 -7.65 13.10
N LEU A 116 -30.45 -6.81 13.31
CA LEU A 116 -30.63 -5.39 13.59
C LEU A 116 -31.10 -4.62 12.35
N SER A 117 -30.67 -4.98 11.14
CA SER A 117 -31.19 -4.36 9.91
C SER A 117 -32.68 -4.66 9.70
N PHE A 118 -33.13 -5.87 10.03
CA PHE A 118 -34.56 -6.20 9.98
C PHE A 118 -35.34 -5.48 11.09
N LEU A 119 -34.82 -5.49 12.31
CA LEU A 119 -35.49 -4.87 13.46
C LEU A 119 -35.54 -3.34 13.33
N SER A 120 -34.56 -2.69 12.72
CA SER A 120 -34.60 -1.24 12.49
C SER A 120 -35.77 -0.85 11.59
N LEU A 121 -36.00 -1.60 10.51
CA LEU A 121 -37.14 -1.42 9.61
C LEU A 121 -38.49 -1.80 10.25
N ALA A 122 -38.49 -2.61 11.31
CA ALA A 122 -39.71 -2.98 12.01
C ALA A 122 -40.07 -2.03 13.16
N VAL A 123 -39.08 -1.35 13.73
CA VAL A 123 -39.25 -0.45 14.89
C VAL A 123 -39.42 1.01 14.47
N LEU A 124 -38.66 1.47 13.45
CA LEU A 124 -38.60 2.87 13.06
C LEU A 124 -39.21 3.09 11.67
N PRO A 125 -39.97 4.19 11.44
CA PRO A 125 -40.34 4.60 10.09
C PRO A 125 -39.10 5.05 9.31
N LEU A 126 -39.07 4.87 7.98
CA LEU A 126 -37.92 5.23 7.13
C LEU A 126 -37.44 6.67 7.32
N GLN A 127 -38.36 7.63 7.47
CA GLN A 127 -37.98 9.03 7.73
C GLN A 127 -37.18 9.20 9.03
N GLY A 128 -37.51 8.42 10.07
CA GLY A 128 -36.75 8.41 11.32
C GLY A 128 -35.36 7.79 11.16
N ILE A 129 -35.24 6.76 10.31
CA ILE A 129 -33.94 6.15 9.99
C ILE A 129 -33.04 7.15 9.24
N TYR A 130 -33.59 7.90 8.28
CA TYR A 130 -32.82 8.90 7.54
C TYR A 130 -32.46 10.13 8.38
N ALA A 131 -33.34 10.57 9.27
CA ALA A 131 -33.08 11.70 10.15
C ALA A 131 -31.96 11.41 11.16
N ASP A 132 -31.92 10.18 11.68
CA ASP A 132 -31.00 9.75 12.74
C ASP A 132 -29.98 8.71 12.25
N GLU A 133 -29.53 8.81 10.99
CA GLU A 133 -28.72 7.78 10.32
C GLU A 133 -27.46 7.35 11.09
N ASN A 134 -26.85 8.26 11.84
CA ASN A 134 -25.64 8.02 12.63
C ASN A 134 -25.90 7.42 14.02
N VAL A 135 -27.16 7.41 14.49
CA VAL A 135 -27.54 7.01 15.85
C VAL A 135 -28.76 6.08 15.90
N VAL A 136 -29.07 5.41 14.79
CA VAL A 136 -30.25 4.54 14.61
C VAL A 136 -30.47 3.56 15.78
N LEU A 137 -29.42 2.88 16.26
CA LEU A 137 -29.55 1.91 17.36
C LEU A 137 -29.97 2.58 18.68
N ALA A 138 -29.49 3.78 18.97
CA ALA A 138 -29.90 4.53 20.16
C ALA A 138 -31.35 5.01 20.04
N THR A 139 -31.75 5.50 18.85
CA THR A 139 -33.14 5.86 18.55
C THR A 139 -34.07 4.66 18.66
N MET A 140 -33.66 3.47 18.19
CA MET A 140 -34.40 2.22 18.41
C MET A 140 -34.56 1.92 19.90
N GLY A 141 -33.48 2.05 20.68
CA GLY A 141 -33.52 1.86 22.14
C GLY A 141 -34.53 2.79 22.81
N ARG A 142 -34.57 4.06 22.38
CA ARG A 142 -35.52 5.06 22.87
C ARG A 142 -36.98 4.69 22.60
N VAL A 143 -37.28 4.26 21.37
CA VAL A 143 -38.66 3.92 20.96
C VAL A 143 -39.16 2.69 21.69
N VAL A 144 -38.29 1.69 21.85
CA VAL A 144 -38.68 0.38 22.35
C VAL A 144 -38.74 0.31 23.87
N ALA A 145 -37.80 0.95 24.58
CA ALA A 145 -37.67 0.85 26.04
C ALA A 145 -37.38 2.19 26.73
N GLY A 146 -37.50 3.30 26.02
CA GLY A 146 -37.34 4.65 26.56
C GLY A 146 -35.88 5.11 26.69
N LYS A 147 -35.71 6.30 27.28
CA LYS A 147 -34.42 7.01 27.38
C LYS A 147 -33.31 6.24 28.10
N TRP A 148 -33.68 5.31 28.98
CA TRP A 148 -32.71 4.46 29.68
C TRP A 148 -31.92 3.61 28.68
N LEU A 149 -32.61 2.91 27.76
CA LEU A 149 -31.96 2.03 26.80
C LEU A 149 -31.21 2.83 25.73
N GLU A 150 -31.76 3.98 25.32
CA GLU A 150 -31.04 4.97 24.49
C GLU A 150 -29.68 5.34 25.11
N SER A 151 -29.68 5.78 26.37
CA SER A 151 -28.45 6.16 27.06
C SER A 151 -27.49 4.99 27.25
N TRP A 152 -27.98 3.80 27.54
CA TRP A 152 -27.16 2.60 27.71
C TRP A 152 -26.47 2.20 26.39
N VAL A 153 -27.23 2.17 25.29
CA VAL A 153 -26.70 1.88 23.94
C VAL A 153 -25.69 2.95 23.52
N SER A 154 -25.92 4.23 23.83
CA SER A 154 -24.96 5.30 23.53
C SER A 154 -23.65 5.16 24.32
N VAL A 155 -23.70 4.79 25.60
CA VAL A 155 -22.49 4.55 26.40
C VAL A 155 -21.73 3.34 25.88
N ASP A 156 -22.44 2.25 25.58
CA ASP A 156 -21.86 1.04 25.00
C ASP A 156 -21.16 1.34 23.67
N ALA A 157 -21.83 2.04 22.75
CA ALA A 157 -21.26 2.47 21.47
C ALA A 157 -19.99 3.33 21.66
N PHE A 158 -20.01 4.28 22.61
CA PHE A 158 -18.84 5.09 22.93
C PHE A 158 -17.66 4.24 23.40
N VAL A 159 -17.88 3.30 24.33
CA VAL A 159 -16.83 2.43 24.88
C VAL A 159 -16.24 1.53 23.79
N VAL A 160 -17.08 0.93 22.95
CA VAL A 160 -16.66 0.05 21.85
C VAL A 160 -15.87 0.83 20.79
N LEU A 161 -16.34 2.02 20.39
CA LEU A 161 -15.64 2.87 19.43
C LEU A 161 -14.29 3.37 19.99
N ALA A 162 -14.23 3.74 21.28
CA ALA A 162 -12.97 4.09 21.94
C ALA A 162 -11.98 2.91 21.97
N GLY A 163 -12.48 1.68 22.16
CA GLY A 163 -11.71 0.45 22.00
C GLY A 163 -11.11 0.32 20.60
N GLY A 164 -11.93 0.49 19.55
CA GLY A 164 -11.46 0.46 18.16
C GLY A 164 -10.38 1.49 17.85
N VAL A 165 -10.50 2.72 18.39
CA VAL A 165 -9.45 3.74 18.29
C VAL A 165 -8.15 3.25 18.95
N LEU A 166 -8.22 2.66 20.14
CA LEU A 166 -7.03 2.14 20.82
C LEU A 166 -6.35 1.03 20.01
N THR A 167 -7.11 0.07 19.48
CA THR A 167 -6.61 -1.01 18.62
C THR A 167 -5.91 -0.44 17.37
N SER A 168 -6.43 0.65 16.78
CA SER A 168 -5.79 1.30 15.63
C SER A 168 -4.40 1.87 15.95
N TYR A 169 -4.20 2.42 17.16
CA TYR A 169 -2.89 2.92 17.62
C TYR A 169 -1.87 1.80 17.81
N VAL A 170 -2.32 0.63 18.29
CA VAL A 170 -1.46 -0.56 18.41
C VAL A 170 -1.06 -1.05 17.02
N GLY A 171 -2.04 -1.22 16.12
CA GLY A 171 -1.83 -1.69 14.75
C GLY A 171 -0.91 -0.79 13.92
N ILE A 172 -1.13 0.53 13.93
CA ILE A 172 -0.30 1.47 13.16
C ILE A 172 1.15 1.52 13.68
N THR A 173 1.34 1.40 15.00
CA THR A 173 2.68 1.38 15.60
C THR A 173 3.47 0.17 15.11
N GLY A 174 2.85 -1.02 15.11
CA GLY A 174 3.47 -2.23 14.58
C GLY A 174 3.78 -2.13 13.08
N LEU A 175 2.80 -1.69 12.28
CA LEU A 175 2.94 -1.58 10.82
C LEU A 175 4.03 -0.60 10.41
N VAL A 176 3.98 0.64 10.91
CA VAL A 176 4.95 1.69 10.54
C VAL A 176 6.35 1.32 11.03
N ARG A 177 6.46 0.70 12.21
CA ARG A 177 7.75 0.21 12.72
C ARG A 177 8.35 -0.84 11.79
N ARG A 178 7.58 -1.84 11.35
CA ARG A 178 8.03 -2.88 10.39
C ARG A 178 8.42 -2.26 9.05
N LEU A 179 7.58 -1.39 8.48
CA LEU A 179 7.88 -0.71 7.21
C LEU A 179 9.13 0.18 7.28
N ALA A 180 9.38 0.81 8.43
CA ALA A 180 10.59 1.61 8.62
C ALA A 180 11.84 0.74 8.77
N PHE A 181 11.76 -0.41 9.45
CA PHE A 181 12.85 -1.40 9.47
C PHE A 181 13.16 -1.96 8.09
N ASP A 182 12.13 -2.16 7.25
CA ASP A 182 12.27 -2.58 5.86
C ASP A 182 12.68 -1.43 4.91
N ARG A 183 13.04 -0.26 5.47
CA ARG A 183 13.50 0.93 4.74
C ARG A 183 12.47 1.51 3.75
N VAL A 184 11.21 1.11 3.86
CA VAL A 184 10.08 1.65 3.09
C VAL A 184 9.64 3.00 3.65
N LEU A 185 9.77 3.19 4.97
CA LEU A 185 9.52 4.46 5.66
C LEU A 185 10.79 4.98 6.37
N PRO A 186 10.88 6.30 6.67
CA PRO A 186 12.07 6.90 7.27
C PRO A 186 12.46 6.28 8.62
N ALA A 187 13.77 6.13 8.85
CA ALA A 187 14.31 5.45 10.04
C ALA A 187 14.00 6.18 11.36
N PHE A 188 13.79 7.50 11.37
CA PHE A 188 13.49 8.22 12.62
C PHE A 188 12.17 7.76 13.29
N LEU A 189 11.29 7.09 12.53
CA LEU A 189 10.05 6.51 13.05
C LEU A 189 10.31 5.31 13.97
N THR A 190 11.44 4.61 13.82
CA THR A 190 11.79 3.46 14.68
C THR A 190 12.38 3.88 16.03
N HIS A 191 12.64 5.17 16.24
CA HIS A 191 13.20 5.67 17.49
C HIS A 191 12.27 5.39 18.68
N THR A 192 12.81 4.73 19.69
CA THR A 192 12.13 4.40 20.94
C THR A 192 12.54 5.36 22.05
N ASN A 193 11.59 5.78 22.88
CA ASN A 193 11.90 6.61 24.04
C ASN A 193 12.55 5.77 25.15
N LYS A 194 13.62 6.27 25.76
CA LYS A 194 14.35 5.61 26.85
C LYS A 194 13.51 5.36 28.10
N TRP A 195 12.48 6.17 28.37
CA TRP A 195 11.72 6.04 29.62
C TRP A 195 10.64 4.96 29.60
N ARG A 196 10.01 4.72 28.43
CA ARG A 196 8.86 3.81 28.30
C ARG A 196 8.97 2.80 27.16
N GLY A 197 10.02 2.89 26.32
CA GLY A 197 10.24 1.98 25.20
C GLY A 197 9.29 2.15 24.01
N THR A 198 8.37 3.13 24.01
CA THR A 198 7.38 3.31 22.94
C THR A 198 7.89 4.16 21.76
N ASN A 199 7.39 3.88 20.56
CA ASN A 199 7.69 4.62 19.32
C ASN A 199 6.84 5.91 19.21
N HIS A 200 7.17 6.92 20.02
CA HIS A 200 6.39 8.16 20.16
C HIS A 200 6.18 8.90 18.84
N ASN A 201 7.19 8.89 17.96
CA ASN A 201 7.13 9.56 16.66
C ASN A 201 6.01 9.01 15.79
N ILE A 202 5.80 7.68 15.82
CA ILE A 202 4.71 7.03 15.06
C ILE A 202 3.36 7.44 15.63
N ILE A 203 3.22 7.40 16.96
CA ILE A 203 1.97 7.74 17.65
C ILE A 203 1.57 9.19 17.40
N LEU A 204 2.52 10.13 17.50
CA LEU A 204 2.29 11.55 17.26
C LEU A 204 2.02 11.85 15.79
N LEU A 205 2.74 11.19 14.87
CA LEU A 205 2.48 11.31 13.43
C LEU A 205 1.07 10.82 13.10
N PHE A 206 0.67 9.67 13.61
CA PHE A 206 -0.67 9.13 13.41
C PHE A 206 -1.75 10.07 13.98
N PHE A 207 -1.56 10.58 15.19
CA PHE A 207 -2.47 11.59 15.75
C PHE A 207 -2.58 12.83 14.84
N GLY A 208 -1.46 13.37 14.37
CA GLY A 208 -1.44 14.52 13.46
C GLY A 208 -2.19 14.26 12.16
N LEU A 209 -2.01 13.06 11.57
CA LEU A 209 -2.69 12.65 10.34
C LEU A 209 -4.20 12.44 10.54
N GLN A 210 -4.61 11.87 11.66
CA GLN A 210 -6.05 11.70 11.97
C GLN A 210 -6.69 13.05 12.27
N ALA A 211 -6.02 13.92 13.04
CA ALA A 211 -6.49 15.27 13.30
C ALA A 211 -6.61 16.09 12.02
N SER A 212 -5.66 15.97 11.08
CA SER A 212 -5.74 16.67 9.80
C SER A 212 -6.92 16.21 8.93
N LEU A 213 -7.28 14.92 8.98
CA LEU A 213 -8.48 14.43 8.28
C LEU A 213 -9.76 15.03 8.86
N VAL A 214 -9.90 15.03 10.19
CA VAL A 214 -11.07 15.61 10.87
C VAL A 214 -11.20 17.11 10.56
N ILE A 215 -10.10 17.86 10.60
CA ILE A 215 -10.11 19.29 10.28
C ILE A 215 -10.44 19.54 8.81
N LEU A 216 -9.81 18.82 7.88
CA LEU A 216 -10.01 19.03 6.44
C LEU A 216 -11.44 18.70 5.99
N LEU A 217 -12.05 17.69 6.62
CA LEU A 217 -13.41 17.25 6.34
C LEU A 217 -14.47 17.98 7.20
N ASN A 218 -14.08 19.02 7.96
CA ASN A 218 -14.97 19.75 8.87
C ASN A 218 -15.77 18.85 9.83
N ALA A 219 -15.17 17.74 10.27
CA ALA A 219 -15.81 16.71 11.08
C ALA A 219 -17.10 16.11 10.48
N ASP A 220 -17.26 16.15 9.14
CA ASP A 220 -18.34 15.46 8.44
C ASP A 220 -18.12 13.94 8.49
N SER A 221 -19.00 13.24 9.21
CA SER A 221 -18.96 11.78 9.36
C SER A 221 -19.19 11.05 8.05
N THR A 222 -19.98 11.60 7.14
CA THR A 222 -20.33 10.97 5.86
C THR A 222 -19.13 11.01 4.92
N ALA A 223 -18.49 12.16 4.78
CA ALA A 223 -17.27 12.28 4.00
C ALA A 223 -16.12 11.45 4.59
N LEU A 224 -15.97 11.43 5.93
CA LEU A 224 -14.94 10.63 6.60
C LEU A 224 -15.16 9.12 6.41
N ALA A 225 -16.40 8.64 6.56
CA ALA A 225 -16.77 7.26 6.30
C ALA A 225 -16.49 6.86 4.84
N GLY A 226 -16.80 7.76 3.89
CA GLY A 226 -16.51 7.52 2.48
C GLY A 226 -15.00 7.42 2.17
N VAL A 227 -14.17 8.29 2.74
CA VAL A 227 -12.70 8.19 2.59
C VAL A 227 -12.18 6.87 3.15
N PHE A 228 -12.70 6.44 4.30
CA PHE A 228 -12.39 5.15 4.89
C PHE A 228 -12.81 3.99 3.97
N THR A 229 -14.01 4.03 3.37
CA THR A 229 -14.49 3.01 2.44
C THR A 229 -13.56 2.82 1.24
N PHE A 230 -13.08 3.90 0.62
CA PHE A 230 -12.13 3.79 -0.50
C PHE A 230 -10.83 3.12 -0.08
N ALA A 231 -10.27 3.50 1.07
CA ALA A 231 -9.05 2.91 1.59
C ALA A 231 -9.23 1.42 1.91
N PHE A 232 -10.30 1.09 2.63
CA PHE A 232 -10.61 -0.28 3.05
C PHE A 232 -10.83 -1.21 1.85
N LEU A 233 -11.73 -0.84 0.92
CA LEU A 233 -12.02 -1.67 -0.25
C LEU A 233 -10.81 -1.82 -1.18
N SER A 234 -9.95 -0.81 -1.28
CA SER A 234 -8.69 -0.91 -2.04
C SER A 234 -7.75 -1.96 -1.41
N VAL A 235 -7.63 -1.99 -0.08
CA VAL A 235 -6.82 -3.01 0.62
C VAL A 235 -7.43 -4.41 0.45
N MET A 236 -8.76 -4.55 0.54
CA MET A 236 -9.43 -5.83 0.31
C MET A 236 -9.23 -6.35 -1.12
N ALA A 237 -9.23 -5.46 -2.12
CA ALA A 237 -8.91 -5.82 -3.49
C ALA A 237 -7.45 -6.28 -3.62
N LEU A 238 -6.50 -5.62 -2.93
CA LEU A 238 -5.10 -6.03 -2.88
C LEU A 238 -4.90 -7.40 -2.22
N PHE A 239 -5.69 -7.76 -1.21
CA PHE A 239 -5.66 -9.10 -0.63
C PHE A 239 -6.12 -10.18 -1.61
N ALA A 240 -7.24 -9.96 -2.30
CA ALA A 240 -7.72 -10.90 -3.31
C ALA A 240 -6.71 -11.04 -4.47
N PHE A 241 -6.16 -9.92 -4.94
CA PHE A 241 -5.11 -9.90 -5.96
C PHE A 241 -3.82 -10.59 -5.48
N GLY A 242 -3.40 -10.35 -4.24
CA GLY A 242 -2.23 -10.98 -3.63
C GLY A 242 -2.36 -12.50 -3.56
N CYS A 243 -3.55 -13.00 -3.20
CA CYS A 243 -3.84 -14.43 -3.21
C CYS A 243 -3.70 -15.04 -4.62
N ILE A 244 -4.24 -14.36 -5.64
CA ILE A 244 -4.10 -14.77 -7.05
C ILE A 244 -2.63 -14.76 -7.47
N LEU A 245 -1.86 -13.73 -7.12
CA LEU A 245 -0.44 -13.62 -7.45
C LEU A 245 0.38 -14.74 -6.80
N LEU A 246 0.11 -15.07 -5.53
CA LEU A 246 0.75 -16.20 -4.84
C LEU A 246 0.43 -17.53 -5.51
N LYS A 247 -0.80 -17.74 -5.99
CA LYS A 247 -1.14 -18.93 -6.77
C LYS A 247 -0.41 -19.00 -8.12
N LEU A 248 -0.18 -17.86 -8.78
CA LEU A 248 0.53 -17.81 -10.06
C LEU A 248 2.06 -17.90 -9.94
N LYS A 249 2.64 -17.43 -8.83
CA LYS A 249 4.10 -17.26 -8.69
C LYS A 249 4.75 -18.18 -7.67
N ARG A 250 3.99 -18.67 -6.71
CA ARG A 250 4.49 -19.45 -5.57
C ARG A 250 3.46 -20.52 -5.18
N GLU A 251 3.12 -21.38 -6.13
CA GLU A 251 2.19 -22.49 -5.91
C GLU A 251 2.69 -23.50 -4.86
N ASP A 252 4.02 -23.62 -4.77
CA ASP A 252 4.74 -24.57 -3.93
C ASP A 252 4.81 -24.24 -2.44
N ILE A 253 4.37 -23.05 -2.02
CA ILE A 253 4.34 -22.72 -0.59
C ILE A 253 3.32 -23.66 0.07
N PRO A 254 3.71 -24.42 1.12
CA PRO A 254 2.77 -25.29 1.83
C PRO A 254 1.63 -24.44 2.38
N ARG A 255 0.40 -24.84 2.05
CA ARG A 255 -0.82 -24.15 2.49
C ARG A 255 -1.67 -25.11 3.29
N ASP A 256 -1.93 -24.68 4.50
CA ASP A 256 -2.92 -25.25 5.40
C ASP A 256 -4.34 -25.27 4.83
N VAL A 257 -4.68 -24.25 4.03
CA VAL A 257 -6.00 -24.08 3.41
C VAL A 257 -5.82 -23.61 1.97
N HIS A 258 -6.43 -24.33 1.04
CA HIS A 258 -6.46 -23.98 -0.37
C HIS A 258 -7.79 -23.29 -0.70
N ALA A 259 -7.78 -21.98 -0.86
CA ALA A 259 -8.92 -21.27 -1.44
C ALA A 259 -9.08 -21.68 -2.91
N PRO A 260 -10.28 -21.98 -3.41
CA PRO A 260 -10.47 -22.28 -4.83
C PRO A 260 -10.33 -21.00 -5.69
N TRP A 261 -9.99 -21.14 -6.97
CA TRP A 261 -9.79 -20.01 -7.90
C TRP A 261 -11.02 -19.13 -8.05
N TRP A 262 -12.19 -19.75 -8.19
CA TRP A 262 -13.45 -19.04 -8.37
C TRP A 262 -13.76 -18.13 -7.18
N SER A 263 -13.46 -18.56 -5.94
CA SER A 263 -13.69 -17.75 -4.74
C SER A 263 -12.81 -16.49 -4.72
N CYS A 264 -11.54 -16.59 -5.13
CA CYS A 264 -10.65 -15.43 -5.24
C CYS A 264 -11.11 -14.44 -6.31
N ILE A 265 -11.53 -14.94 -7.48
CA ILE A 265 -11.99 -14.11 -8.60
C ILE A 265 -13.32 -13.44 -8.24
N PHE A 266 -14.27 -14.21 -7.69
CA PHE A 266 -15.56 -13.69 -7.24
C PHE A 266 -15.38 -12.63 -6.16
N GLY A 267 -14.54 -12.88 -5.16
CA GLY A 267 -14.23 -11.91 -4.11
C GLY A 267 -13.65 -10.61 -4.67
N LEU A 268 -12.71 -10.70 -5.63
CA LEU A 268 -12.15 -9.51 -6.29
C LEU A 268 -13.23 -8.72 -7.05
N ILE A 269 -14.08 -9.40 -7.84
CA ILE A 269 -15.16 -8.74 -8.59
C ILE A 269 -16.14 -8.05 -7.64
N MET A 270 -16.56 -8.73 -6.57
CA MET A 270 -17.49 -8.18 -5.59
C MET A 270 -16.94 -6.95 -4.87
N VAL A 271 -15.66 -6.96 -4.49
CA VAL A 271 -14.99 -5.79 -3.90
C VAL A 271 -14.90 -4.63 -4.90
N LEU A 272 -14.56 -4.91 -6.17
CA LEU A 272 -14.50 -3.89 -7.22
C LEU A 272 -15.86 -3.27 -7.52
N LEU A 273 -16.94 -4.06 -7.50
CA LEU A 273 -18.31 -3.56 -7.63
C LEU A 273 -18.69 -2.64 -6.47
N GLY A 274 -18.33 -3.02 -5.23
CA GLY A 274 -18.54 -2.16 -4.06
C GLY A 274 -17.76 -0.84 -4.15
N LEU A 275 -16.51 -0.90 -4.61
CA LEU A 275 -15.69 0.29 -4.83
C LEU A 275 -16.29 1.19 -5.91
N LEU A 276 -16.80 0.61 -6.99
CA LEU A 276 -17.46 1.34 -8.07
C LEU A 276 -18.74 2.02 -7.59
N GLY A 277 -19.58 1.33 -6.81
CA GLY A 277 -20.80 1.94 -6.27
C GLY A 277 -20.53 3.14 -5.35
N ASN A 278 -19.50 3.05 -4.51
CA ASN A 278 -19.07 4.19 -3.70
C ASN A 278 -18.49 5.34 -4.54
N LEU A 279 -17.73 5.03 -5.60
CA LEU A 279 -17.18 6.03 -6.53
C LEU A 279 -18.27 6.80 -7.29
N LEU A 280 -19.33 6.09 -7.72
CA LEU A 280 -20.43 6.68 -8.46
C LEU A 280 -21.36 7.52 -7.56
N GLY A 281 -21.45 7.22 -6.26
CA GLY A 281 -22.30 7.94 -5.32
C GLY A 281 -21.81 9.37 -5.04
N ASP A 282 -20.56 9.52 -4.61
CA ASP A 282 -19.95 10.85 -4.38
C ASP A 282 -18.47 10.90 -4.82
N PRO A 283 -18.20 11.38 -6.04
CA PRO A 283 -16.85 11.53 -6.56
C PRO A 283 -15.98 12.55 -5.80
N ALA A 284 -16.57 13.45 -5.00
CA ALA A 284 -15.81 14.43 -4.23
C ALA A 284 -15.01 13.73 -3.11
N ILE A 285 -15.60 12.73 -2.46
CA ILE A 285 -14.96 11.93 -1.40
C ILE A 285 -13.68 11.24 -1.91
N PHE A 286 -13.71 10.73 -3.15
CA PHE A 286 -12.54 10.12 -3.78
C PHE A 286 -11.35 11.09 -3.88
N THR A 287 -11.59 12.40 -4.03
CA THR A 287 -10.51 13.39 -4.11
C THR A 287 -9.70 13.50 -2.83
N TYR A 288 -10.36 13.47 -1.67
CA TYR A 288 -9.70 13.47 -0.37
C TYR A 288 -8.87 12.21 -0.17
N PHE A 289 -9.43 11.04 -0.49
CA PHE A 289 -8.69 9.78 -0.48
C PHE A 289 -7.44 9.84 -1.38
N ALA A 290 -7.61 10.30 -2.63
CA ALA A 290 -6.52 10.37 -3.60
C ALA A 290 -5.41 11.32 -3.15
N LEU A 291 -5.74 12.46 -2.53
CA LEU A 291 -4.75 13.41 -2.02
C LEU A 291 -3.87 12.77 -0.95
N TYR A 292 -4.46 12.13 0.07
CA TYR A 292 -3.69 11.45 1.12
C TYR A 292 -2.89 10.28 0.54
N PHE A 293 -3.50 9.49 -0.34
CA PHE A 293 -2.81 8.38 -1.01
C PHE A 293 -1.56 8.86 -1.77
N VAL A 294 -1.66 9.96 -2.53
CA VAL A 294 -0.51 10.53 -3.25
C VAL A 294 0.60 10.96 -2.30
N VAL A 295 0.28 11.60 -1.17
CA VAL A 295 1.28 12.02 -0.18
C VAL A 295 2.02 10.81 0.42
N PHE A 296 1.29 9.76 0.81
CA PHE A 296 1.90 8.54 1.33
C PHE A 296 2.70 7.79 0.26
N ALA A 297 2.14 7.61 -0.93
CA ALA A 297 2.80 6.95 -2.05
C ALA A 297 4.07 7.70 -2.47
N ALA A 298 4.05 9.03 -2.49
CA ALA A 298 5.22 9.85 -2.76
C ALA A 298 6.29 9.66 -1.67
N THR A 299 5.90 9.63 -0.39
CA THR A 299 6.83 9.38 0.72
C THR A 299 7.52 8.03 0.58
N MET A 300 6.75 6.96 0.31
CA MET A 300 7.30 5.62 0.07
C MET A 300 8.17 5.58 -1.19
N PHE A 301 7.76 6.24 -2.28
CA PHE A 301 8.53 6.30 -3.52
C PHE A 301 9.87 6.99 -3.32
N ILE A 302 9.88 8.15 -2.63
CA ILE A 302 11.09 8.87 -2.26
C ILE A 302 12.00 7.97 -1.43
N MET A 303 11.45 7.23 -0.47
CA MET A 303 12.22 6.31 0.37
C MET A 303 12.83 5.14 -0.42
N LEU A 304 12.07 4.50 -1.31
CA LEU A 304 12.53 3.37 -2.13
C LEU A 304 13.60 3.78 -3.14
N GLU A 305 13.42 4.92 -3.81
CA GLU A 305 14.33 5.43 -4.83
C GLU A 305 15.30 6.51 -4.30
N ARG A 306 15.42 6.66 -2.96
CA ARG A 306 16.24 7.70 -2.31
C ARG A 306 17.67 7.74 -2.82
N VAL A 307 18.29 6.58 -3.09
CA VAL A 307 19.67 6.50 -3.59
C VAL A 307 19.78 7.09 -4.99
N PHE A 308 18.79 6.86 -5.84
CA PHE A 308 18.74 7.43 -7.19
C PHE A 308 18.49 8.95 -7.13
N ILE A 309 17.53 9.38 -6.31
CA ILE A 309 17.20 10.80 -6.11
C ILE A 309 18.41 11.57 -5.56
N LEU A 310 19.07 11.05 -4.52
CA LEU A 310 20.27 11.67 -3.93
C LEU A 310 21.42 11.76 -4.92
N ARG A 311 21.59 10.77 -5.82
CA ARG A 311 22.59 10.83 -6.90
C ARG A 311 22.27 11.91 -7.92
N ILE A 312 21.01 12.07 -8.30
CA ILE A 312 20.58 13.17 -9.19
C ILE A 312 20.81 14.51 -8.50
N LEU A 313 20.43 14.66 -7.23
CA LEU A 313 20.65 15.88 -6.46
C LEU A 313 22.14 16.20 -6.35
N LEU A 314 22.99 15.20 -6.11
CA LEU A 314 24.44 15.37 -6.07
C LEU A 314 24.98 15.83 -7.44
N TYR A 315 24.51 15.23 -8.53
CA TYR A 315 24.90 15.63 -9.88
C TYR A 315 24.48 17.08 -10.19
N ILE A 316 23.25 17.47 -9.85
CA ILE A 316 22.76 18.84 -10.01
C ILE A 316 23.60 19.80 -9.15
N MET A 317 23.91 19.45 -7.91
CA MET A 317 24.76 20.27 -7.04
C MET A 317 26.18 20.42 -7.59
N GLN A 318 26.74 19.38 -8.22
CA GLN A 318 28.05 19.45 -8.88
C GLN A 318 28.03 20.41 -10.07
N GLN A 319 26.93 20.45 -10.83
CA GLN A 319 26.75 21.35 -11.97
C GLN A 319 26.52 22.80 -11.53
N LEU A 320 25.72 23.04 -10.49
CA LEU A 320 25.38 24.38 -10.00
C LEU A 320 26.47 25.00 -9.10
N PHE A 321 27.17 24.17 -8.33
CA PHE A 321 28.20 24.62 -7.37
C PHE A 321 29.49 23.80 -7.50
N PRO A 322 30.20 23.91 -8.64
CA PRO A 322 31.45 23.20 -8.86
C PRO A 322 32.49 23.64 -7.82
N SER A 323 33.11 22.65 -7.15
CA SER A 323 34.22 22.93 -6.24
C SER A 323 35.45 23.38 -7.01
N ARG A 324 36.09 24.46 -6.56
CA ARG A 324 37.25 25.10 -7.20
C ARG A 324 38.57 24.30 -7.14
N GLY A 325 38.54 23.00 -6.86
CA GLY A 325 39.74 22.20 -6.54
C GLY A 325 40.26 21.23 -7.61
N SER A 326 39.67 21.16 -8.81
CA SER A 326 40.03 20.12 -9.80
C SER A 326 40.73 20.67 -11.05
N ARG A 327 41.43 21.81 -10.96
CA ARG A 327 42.02 22.48 -12.13
C ARG A 327 43.56 22.48 -12.20
N ASP A 328 44.26 22.04 -11.16
CA ASP A 328 45.72 21.85 -11.20
C ASP A 328 46.06 20.37 -11.02
N GLY A 329 46.45 19.70 -12.11
CA GLY A 329 46.86 18.28 -12.10
C GLY A 329 46.47 17.48 -13.35
N ALA A 330 46.15 18.12 -14.46
CA ALA A 330 45.91 17.45 -15.74
C ALA A 330 47.20 17.39 -16.57
N VAL A 331 48.12 16.49 -16.24
CA VAL A 331 49.10 15.92 -17.18
C VAL A 331 49.34 14.46 -16.77
N GLU A 332 49.24 13.56 -17.76
CA GLU A 332 49.58 12.12 -17.75
C GLU A 332 48.68 11.17 -16.95
N ASP A 333 47.64 10.65 -17.61
CA ASP A 333 47.65 9.26 -18.09
C ASP A 333 46.31 8.89 -18.76
N VAL A 334 46.37 8.77 -20.09
CA VAL A 334 45.30 8.24 -20.94
C VAL A 334 45.56 6.75 -21.11
N GLU A 335 45.03 5.91 -20.21
CA GLU A 335 44.68 4.49 -20.43
C GLU A 335 44.36 3.76 -19.10
N ALA A 336 43.21 4.05 -18.47
CA ALA A 336 42.65 3.18 -17.42
C ALA A 336 41.14 3.38 -17.26
N VAL A 337 40.39 3.12 -18.32
CA VAL A 337 38.93 3.05 -18.26
C VAL A 337 38.53 1.68 -17.70
N LYS A 338 37.88 1.68 -16.52
CA LYS A 338 37.21 0.57 -15.80
C LYS A 338 38.07 -0.23 -14.81
N SER A 339 38.22 0.29 -13.59
CA SER A 339 38.02 -0.48 -12.36
C SER A 339 38.14 0.44 -11.15
N GLN A 340 37.55 0.02 -10.03
CA GLN A 340 37.65 0.62 -8.69
C GLN A 340 36.76 1.84 -8.40
N VAL A 341 35.60 1.57 -7.81
CA VAL A 341 34.91 2.52 -6.93
C VAL A 341 35.54 2.43 -5.55
N LYS A 342 36.78 2.91 -5.41
CA LYS A 342 37.10 3.72 -4.24
C LYS A 342 36.41 5.05 -4.50
N VAL A 343 35.48 5.45 -3.65
CA VAL A 343 35.00 6.85 -3.66
C VAL A 343 36.21 7.69 -3.28
N LYS A 344 37.01 8.06 -4.28
CA LYS A 344 38.10 9.02 -4.17
C LYS A 344 37.50 10.27 -3.52
N ASP A 345 38.23 10.87 -2.59
CA ASP A 345 38.01 12.17 -1.94
C ASP A 345 37.88 13.38 -2.91
N GLY A 346 37.56 13.13 -4.18
CA GLY A 346 37.48 14.08 -5.29
C GLY A 346 36.08 14.54 -5.68
N ALA A 347 35.00 13.95 -5.17
CA ALA A 347 33.64 14.46 -5.39
C ALA A 347 33.27 15.59 -4.40
N ARG A 348 34.20 16.52 -4.19
CA ARG A 348 33.95 17.71 -3.36
C ARG A 348 33.06 18.65 -4.17
N THR A 349 31.87 18.98 -3.68
CA THR A 349 31.13 20.19 -4.10
C THR A 349 31.51 21.32 -3.14
N GLY A 350 31.59 22.56 -3.62
CA GLY A 350 31.94 23.72 -2.76
C GLY A 350 30.88 24.02 -1.69
N ALA A 351 29.65 23.52 -1.87
CA ALA A 351 28.54 23.72 -0.95
C ALA A 351 28.50 22.69 0.19
N LYS A 352 28.17 23.15 1.42
CA LYS A 352 27.98 22.29 2.61
C LYS A 352 27.03 21.11 2.35
N GLY A 353 26.00 21.29 1.50
CA GLY A 353 25.00 20.27 1.20
C GLY A 353 25.50 19.02 0.46
N GLY A 354 26.49 19.13 -0.44
CA GLY A 354 26.96 17.95 -1.18
C GLY A 354 27.85 17.01 -0.34
N ARG A 355 28.48 17.54 0.72
CA ARG A 355 29.15 16.73 1.75
C ARG A 355 28.14 15.94 2.56
N THR A 356 27.03 16.57 2.96
CA THR A 356 25.93 15.91 3.67
C THR A 356 25.30 14.81 2.82
N ILE A 357 25.04 15.06 1.53
CA ILE A 357 24.47 14.04 0.62
C ILE A 357 25.41 12.85 0.46
N THR A 358 26.72 13.09 0.33
CA THR A 358 27.71 12.01 0.19
C THR A 358 27.80 11.17 1.47
N ALA A 359 27.76 11.81 2.65
CA ALA A 359 27.74 11.13 3.95
C ALA A 359 26.48 10.26 4.10
N VAL A 360 25.30 10.81 3.81
CA VAL A 360 24.03 10.06 3.83
C VAL A 360 24.05 8.90 2.83
N LEU A 361 24.65 9.08 1.65
CA LEU A 361 24.77 8.01 0.66
C LEU A 361 25.69 6.88 1.13
N GLN A 362 26.76 7.19 1.87
CA GLN A 362 27.62 6.19 2.49
C GLN A 362 26.86 5.45 3.60
N GLU A 363 26.19 6.20 4.49
CA GLU A 363 25.38 5.66 5.58
C GLU A 363 24.29 4.68 5.09
N ILE A 364 23.63 4.96 3.97
CA ILE A 364 22.60 4.06 3.41
C ILE A 364 23.18 2.71 2.95
N HIS A 365 24.41 2.67 2.44
CA HIS A 365 25.01 1.43 1.90
C HIS A 365 25.84 0.63 2.92
N LEU A 366 26.12 1.21 4.10
CA LEU A 366 26.95 0.59 5.13
C LEU A 366 26.32 -0.62 5.84
N PRO A 367 25.00 -0.68 6.14
CA PRO A 367 24.48 -1.76 6.97
C PRO A 367 24.58 -3.10 6.24
N ALA A 368 25.15 -4.10 6.93
CA ALA A 368 25.38 -5.43 6.39
C ALA A 368 24.07 -6.23 6.28
N ILE A 369 24.04 -7.15 5.32
CA ILE A 369 23.00 -8.17 5.19
C ILE A 369 23.60 -9.50 5.54
N VAL A 370 22.86 -10.32 6.28
CA VAL A 370 23.28 -11.68 6.63
C VAL A 370 22.56 -12.67 5.72
N PHE A 371 23.25 -13.66 5.19
CA PHE A 371 22.68 -14.77 4.46
C PHE A 371 23.13 -16.09 5.08
N PHE A 372 22.18 -16.85 5.62
CA PHE A 372 22.46 -18.14 6.23
C PHE A 372 22.58 -19.25 5.19
N VAL A 373 23.66 -20.04 5.30
CA VAL A 373 23.96 -21.15 4.39
C VAL A 373 24.21 -22.43 5.17
N LYS A 374 23.51 -23.51 4.79
CA LYS A 374 23.69 -24.84 5.39
C LYS A 374 24.78 -25.67 4.71
N VAL A 375 24.87 -25.60 3.38
CA VAL A 375 25.75 -26.47 2.57
C VAL A 375 26.46 -25.64 1.52
N ALA A 376 27.72 -25.96 1.24
CA ALA A 376 28.49 -25.43 0.12
C ALA A 376 27.76 -25.69 -1.22
N ASN A 377 27.12 -24.65 -1.77
CA ASN A 377 26.49 -24.75 -3.08
C ASN A 377 26.63 -23.44 -3.86
N LEU A 378 27.49 -23.50 -4.88
CA LEU A 378 27.82 -22.37 -5.75
C LEU A 378 26.59 -21.71 -6.37
N SER A 379 25.63 -22.51 -6.83
CA SER A 379 24.41 -21.99 -7.48
C SER A 379 23.53 -21.20 -6.51
N VAL A 380 23.40 -21.71 -5.28
CA VAL A 380 22.54 -21.10 -4.26
C VAL A 380 23.17 -19.81 -3.75
N LEU A 381 24.45 -19.84 -3.39
CA LEU A 381 25.16 -18.67 -2.90
C LEU A 381 25.22 -17.57 -3.98
N ASN A 382 25.52 -17.92 -5.24
CA ASN A 382 25.51 -16.96 -6.33
C ASN A 382 24.13 -16.31 -6.54
N LYS A 383 23.04 -17.10 -6.44
CA LYS A 383 21.68 -16.55 -6.53
C LYS A 383 21.37 -15.58 -5.40
N ALA A 384 21.82 -15.89 -4.17
CA ALA A 384 21.65 -15.01 -3.02
C ALA A 384 22.44 -13.70 -3.19
N ILE A 385 23.70 -13.77 -3.61
CA ILE A 385 24.53 -12.60 -3.90
C ILE A 385 23.90 -11.72 -4.99
N LEU A 386 23.44 -12.33 -6.09
CA LEU A 386 22.75 -11.60 -7.16
C LEU A 386 21.43 -10.99 -6.71
N TYR A 387 20.74 -11.60 -5.74
CA TYR A 387 19.55 -11.03 -5.12
C TYR A 387 19.92 -9.78 -4.30
N VAL A 388 20.86 -9.91 -3.36
CA VAL A 388 21.32 -8.81 -2.49
C VAL A 388 21.77 -7.64 -3.35
N ARG A 389 22.67 -7.87 -4.30
CA ARG A 389 23.18 -6.83 -5.21
C ARG A 389 22.10 -6.11 -6.02
N LYS A 390 20.99 -6.78 -6.32
CA LYS A 390 19.96 -6.26 -7.24
C LYS A 390 18.77 -5.63 -6.53
N ASN A 391 18.45 -6.07 -5.32
CA ASN A 391 17.25 -5.66 -4.60
C ASN A 391 17.58 -4.88 -3.33
N GLU A 392 18.75 -5.10 -2.74
CA GLU A 392 19.12 -4.51 -1.47
C GLU A 392 20.08 -3.33 -1.64
N GLN A 393 19.91 -2.31 -0.78
CA GLN A 393 20.78 -1.14 -0.72
C GLN A 393 21.91 -1.42 0.28
N THR A 394 22.87 -2.28 -0.08
CA THR A 394 24.04 -2.59 0.76
C THR A 394 25.28 -2.87 -0.08
N HIS A 395 26.46 -2.63 0.51
CA HIS A 395 27.76 -3.08 -0.01
C HIS A 395 28.40 -4.17 0.85
N ASN A 396 27.77 -4.61 1.93
CA ASN A 396 28.34 -5.58 2.87
C ASN A 396 27.39 -6.79 3.01
N LEU A 397 27.92 -7.99 2.77
CA LEU A 397 27.20 -9.26 2.89
C LEU A 397 27.99 -10.20 3.80
N HIS A 398 27.36 -10.68 4.86
CA HIS A 398 27.90 -11.74 5.72
C HIS A 398 27.24 -13.07 5.35
N VAL A 399 28.05 -14.04 4.93
CA VAL A 399 27.62 -15.42 4.70
C VAL A 399 27.85 -16.18 6.00
N VAL A 400 26.76 -16.56 6.67
CA VAL A 400 26.82 -17.21 7.99
C VAL A 400 26.55 -18.72 7.85
N HIS A 401 27.47 -19.52 8.37
CA HIS A 401 27.27 -20.96 8.57
C HIS A 401 27.26 -21.29 10.07
N VAL A 402 26.32 -22.13 10.48
CA VAL A 402 26.15 -22.54 11.87
C VAL A 402 26.37 -24.04 11.95
N SER A 403 27.30 -24.44 12.82
CA SER A 403 27.63 -25.83 13.10
C SER A 403 27.27 -26.18 14.54
N GLU A 404 26.64 -27.33 14.73
CA GLU A 404 26.14 -27.73 16.05
C GLU A 404 27.26 -28.26 16.95
N ASP A 405 28.34 -28.79 16.38
CA ASP A 405 29.49 -29.26 17.17
C ASP A 405 30.35 -28.09 17.66
N ALA A 406 30.47 -27.96 18.97
CA ALA A 406 31.36 -26.97 19.61
C ALA A 406 32.85 -27.33 19.47
N GLU A 407 33.16 -28.62 19.28
CA GLU A 407 34.52 -29.16 19.21
C GLU A 407 35.08 -29.22 17.77
N LEU A 408 34.38 -28.65 16.79
CA LEU A 408 34.84 -28.67 15.39
C LEU A 408 36.23 -28.08 15.20
N ASP A 409 36.63 -27.10 16.01
CA ASP A 409 37.93 -26.42 15.90
C ASP A 409 38.98 -26.89 16.93
N ASN A 410 38.59 -27.71 17.92
CA ASN A 410 39.49 -28.17 18.98
C ASN A 410 40.11 -29.52 18.61
N GLU A 411 41.43 -29.58 18.44
CA GLU A 411 42.15 -30.82 18.13
C GLU A 411 42.50 -31.67 19.37
N GLU A 412 42.33 -31.15 20.60
CA GLU A 412 43.01 -31.71 21.78
C GLU A 412 42.13 -32.38 22.87
N ASP A 413 40.80 -32.21 22.90
CA ASP A 413 39.98 -32.80 24.00
C ASP A 413 39.39 -34.18 23.65
N SER A 414 40.22 -35.21 23.86
CA SER A 414 39.91 -36.63 23.67
C SER A 414 39.42 -37.31 24.96
N SER A 415 38.36 -36.80 25.59
CA SER A 415 37.84 -37.37 26.85
C SER A 415 36.48 -38.10 26.75
N ALA A 416 35.80 -38.05 25.60
CA ALA A 416 34.58 -38.83 25.34
C ALA A 416 34.85 -39.99 24.38
N GLU A 417 34.15 -41.13 24.54
CA GLU A 417 34.15 -42.21 23.55
C GLU A 417 33.58 -41.70 22.22
N VAL A 418 34.44 -41.21 21.33
CA VAL A 418 34.06 -40.72 20.00
C VAL A 418 33.88 -41.92 19.08
N THR A 419 32.68 -42.11 18.53
CA THR A 419 32.40 -43.19 17.56
C THR A 419 33.08 -42.88 16.23
N GLU A 420 33.48 -43.89 15.43
CA GLU A 420 33.98 -43.68 14.06
C GLU A 420 33.01 -42.84 13.19
N ALA A 421 31.70 -42.98 13.42
CA ALA A 421 30.67 -42.18 12.76
C ALA A 421 30.72 -40.69 13.14
N ASP A 422 31.08 -40.36 14.38
CA ASP A 422 31.20 -38.99 14.86
C ASP A 422 32.45 -38.31 14.28
N VAL A 423 33.56 -39.06 14.16
CA VAL A 423 34.77 -38.60 13.48
C VAL A 423 34.49 -38.29 12.00
N GLN A 424 33.79 -39.19 11.29
CA GLN A 424 33.43 -38.98 9.89
C GLN A 424 32.48 -37.78 9.71
N ARG A 425 31.49 -37.60 10.60
CA ARG A 425 30.59 -36.44 10.57
C ARG A 425 31.35 -35.13 10.75
N ARG A 426 32.26 -35.07 11.73
CA ARG A 426 33.11 -33.89 11.99
C ARG A 426 34.03 -33.57 10.82
N GLN A 427 34.64 -34.59 10.21
CA GLN A 427 35.46 -34.43 9.02
C GLN A 427 34.65 -33.81 7.87
N GLN A 428 33.45 -34.33 7.61
CA GLN A 428 32.58 -33.83 6.56
C GLN A 428 32.08 -32.40 6.82
N GLU A 429 31.80 -32.05 8.07
CA GLU A 429 31.45 -30.68 8.45
C GLU A 429 32.64 -29.72 8.28
N ARG A 430 33.87 -30.13 8.66
CA ARG A 430 35.10 -29.37 8.41
C ARG A 430 35.32 -29.11 6.92
N GLU A 431 35.22 -30.14 6.09
CA GLU A 431 35.33 -30.01 4.63
C GLU A 431 34.28 -29.04 4.07
N ASN A 432 33.03 -29.13 4.52
CA ASN A 432 31.96 -28.21 4.09
C ASN A 432 32.22 -26.75 4.54
N VAL A 433 32.82 -26.53 5.71
CA VAL A 433 33.21 -25.18 6.19
C VAL A 433 34.35 -24.61 5.34
N GLU A 434 35.36 -25.42 5.01
CA GLU A 434 36.45 -25.02 4.13
C GLU A 434 35.94 -24.68 2.72
N ASP A 435 35.09 -25.53 2.14
CA ASP A 435 34.45 -25.30 0.86
C ASP A 435 33.63 -23.99 0.86
N LEU A 436 32.87 -23.73 1.93
CA LEU A 436 32.12 -22.49 2.08
C LEU A 436 33.03 -21.26 2.17
N ARG A 437 34.15 -21.37 2.89
CA ARG A 437 35.14 -20.31 3.03
C ARG A 437 35.80 -19.99 1.69
N GLU A 438 36.26 -21.01 0.96
CA GLU A 438 36.86 -20.83 -0.37
C GLU A 438 35.85 -20.25 -1.36
N MET A 439 34.64 -20.81 -1.39
CA MET A 439 33.58 -20.33 -2.26
C MET A 439 33.23 -18.86 -1.98
N THR A 440 33.15 -18.46 -0.70
CA THR A 440 32.87 -17.07 -0.31
C THR A 440 33.99 -16.14 -0.78
N ARG A 441 35.26 -16.56 -0.64
CA ARG A 441 36.43 -15.82 -1.12
C ARG A 441 36.42 -15.63 -2.64
N ILE A 442 36.06 -16.68 -3.40
CA ILE A 442 35.91 -16.58 -4.86
C ILE A 442 34.84 -15.54 -5.21
N PHE A 443 33.72 -15.52 -4.50
CA PHE A 443 32.65 -14.57 -4.78
C PHE A 443 32.98 -13.13 -4.38
N ASP A 444 33.70 -12.91 -3.28
CA ASP A 444 34.18 -11.59 -2.89
C ASP A 444 35.04 -10.97 -4.01
N LEU A 445 35.96 -11.77 -4.57
CA LEU A 445 36.78 -11.37 -5.73
C LEU A 445 35.94 -11.17 -7.00
N THR A 446 34.94 -12.00 -7.22
CA THR A 446 34.06 -11.95 -8.41
C THR A 446 33.15 -10.71 -8.40
N TYR A 447 32.75 -10.26 -7.20
CA TYR A 447 31.78 -9.19 -7.02
C TYR A 447 32.38 -7.98 -6.28
N PRO A 448 33.31 -7.21 -6.90
CA PRO A 448 34.08 -6.15 -6.23
C PRO A 448 33.27 -4.94 -5.73
N LYS A 449 31.95 -4.92 -5.97
CA LYS A 449 31.03 -3.89 -5.47
C LYS A 449 30.30 -4.32 -4.19
N LEU A 450 30.53 -5.54 -3.73
CA LEU A 450 29.92 -6.14 -2.56
C LEU A 450 31.04 -6.83 -1.79
N LYS A 451 31.36 -6.34 -0.59
CA LYS A 451 32.25 -7.02 0.33
C LYS A 451 31.51 -8.24 0.89
N ILE A 452 32.07 -9.43 0.72
CA ILE A 452 31.46 -10.68 1.16
C ILE A 452 32.37 -11.32 2.21
N ASP A 453 31.94 -11.27 3.47
CA ASP A 453 32.65 -11.88 4.59
C ASP A 453 32.00 -13.23 4.95
N PHE A 454 32.82 -14.23 5.28
CA PHE A 454 32.36 -15.52 5.79
C PHE A 454 32.42 -15.52 7.32
N VAL A 455 31.31 -15.88 7.97
CA VAL A 455 31.19 -16.00 9.42
C VAL A 455 30.77 -17.43 9.74
N HIS A 456 31.55 -18.10 10.56
CA HIS A 456 31.28 -19.46 11.02
C HIS A 456 31.04 -19.43 12.53
N VAL A 457 29.95 -20.05 12.99
CA VAL A 457 29.61 -20.14 14.40
C VAL A 457 29.50 -21.61 14.80
N CYS A 458 30.33 -22.03 15.74
CA CYS A 458 30.40 -23.40 16.27
C CYS A 458 29.58 -23.54 17.56
N GLY A 459 29.09 -24.74 17.84
CA GLY A 459 28.44 -25.08 19.11
C GLY A 459 27.05 -24.47 19.32
N ALA A 460 26.39 -24.00 18.26
CA ALA A 460 25.08 -23.36 18.35
C ALA A 460 24.03 -24.12 17.53
N HIS A 461 22.82 -24.26 18.09
CA HIS A 461 21.67 -24.70 17.32
C HIS A 461 21.03 -23.52 16.59
N PHE A 462 20.57 -23.76 15.35
CA PHE A 462 19.89 -22.73 14.58
C PHE A 462 18.44 -22.55 15.05
N ASP A 463 18.25 -21.70 16.05
CA ASP A 463 16.94 -21.36 16.62
C ASP A 463 16.70 -19.84 16.67
N SER A 464 15.54 -19.43 17.18
CA SER A 464 15.20 -18.01 17.30
C SER A 464 16.13 -17.26 18.26
N ALA A 465 16.59 -17.93 19.32
CA ALA A 465 17.48 -17.31 20.31
C ALA A 465 18.85 -17.01 19.70
N PHE A 466 19.39 -17.94 18.89
CA PHE A 466 20.60 -17.76 18.12
C PHE A 466 20.51 -16.58 17.14
N VAL A 467 19.41 -16.46 16.40
CA VAL A 467 19.23 -15.33 15.46
C VAL A 467 19.20 -14.00 16.22
N HIS A 468 18.59 -13.94 17.41
CA HIS A 468 18.62 -12.74 18.24
C HIS A 468 20.01 -12.43 18.78
N TRP A 469 20.73 -13.44 19.28
CA TRP A 469 22.11 -13.27 19.73
C TRP A 469 23.02 -12.76 18.61
N LEU A 470 22.92 -13.35 17.42
CA LEU A 470 23.70 -12.94 16.26
C LEU A 470 23.32 -11.53 15.78
N SER A 471 22.05 -11.16 15.94
CA SER A 471 21.54 -9.82 15.62
C SER A 471 22.19 -8.75 16.49
N ASP A 472 22.34 -9.03 17.79
CA ASP A 472 23.00 -8.13 18.72
C ASP A 472 24.52 -8.09 18.46
N GLU A 473 25.15 -9.24 18.26
CA GLU A 473 26.60 -9.36 18.02
C GLU A 473 27.03 -8.63 16.73
N LEU A 474 26.32 -8.86 15.62
CA LEU A 474 26.63 -8.22 14.34
C LEU A 474 26.03 -6.81 14.21
N SER A 475 25.21 -6.36 15.17
CA SER A 475 24.43 -5.13 15.07
C SER A 475 23.60 -5.05 13.76
N VAL A 476 23.11 -6.19 13.29
CA VAL A 476 22.26 -6.33 12.09
C VAL A 476 20.86 -6.74 12.55
N PRO A 477 19.78 -6.03 12.19
CA PRO A 477 18.45 -6.39 12.64
C PRO A 477 17.97 -7.70 11.98
N PRO A 478 17.10 -8.50 12.63
CA PRO A 478 16.72 -9.82 12.13
C PRO A 478 16.06 -9.80 10.74
N ASN A 479 15.37 -8.71 10.39
CA ASN A 479 14.75 -8.54 9.07
C ASN A 479 15.76 -8.40 7.91
N MET A 480 17.02 -8.11 8.22
CA MET A 480 18.15 -8.08 7.27
C MET A 480 18.94 -9.39 7.28
N MET A 481 18.43 -10.43 7.96
CA MET A 481 19.01 -11.76 7.97
C MET A 481 18.18 -12.73 7.16
N PHE A 482 18.72 -13.19 6.04
CA PHE A 482 18.02 -14.00 5.07
C PHE A 482 18.32 -15.47 5.29
N ILE A 483 17.25 -16.26 5.38
CA ILE A 483 17.30 -17.72 5.48
C ILE A 483 16.69 -18.30 4.22
N ARG A 484 17.30 -19.36 3.68
CA ARG A 484 16.67 -20.13 2.61
C ARG A 484 15.40 -20.80 3.15
N GLN A 485 14.28 -20.65 2.45
CA GLN A 485 13.05 -21.36 2.78
C GLN A 485 13.34 -22.88 2.98
N PRO A 486 12.94 -23.48 4.11
CA PRO A 486 13.16 -24.91 4.36
C PRO A 486 12.58 -25.71 3.19
N GLY A 487 13.42 -26.50 2.52
CA GLY A 487 13.00 -27.29 1.38
C GLY A 487 12.16 -28.48 1.86
N THR A 488 10.86 -28.47 1.60
CA THR A 488 10.10 -29.71 1.49
C THR A 488 10.57 -30.49 0.25
N LYS A 489 10.44 -31.82 0.30
CA LYS A 489 10.94 -32.77 -0.70
C LYS A 489 10.50 -32.37 -2.12
N ASN A 490 11.51 -32.14 -2.98
CA ASN A 490 11.46 -32.01 -4.44
C ASN A 490 11.02 -30.68 -5.07
N ILE A 491 11.86 -29.64 -5.10
CA ILE A 491 11.71 -28.58 -6.13
C ILE A 491 13.04 -28.02 -6.65
N HIS A 492 13.20 -28.06 -7.97
CA HIS A 492 14.18 -27.32 -8.76
C HIS A 492 13.57 -26.05 -9.40
N GLN A 493 14.24 -24.91 -9.14
CA GLN A 493 14.35 -23.63 -9.87
C GLN A 493 13.17 -22.80 -10.44
N ARG A 494 13.22 -21.52 -10.02
CA ARG A 494 13.13 -20.23 -10.75
C ARG A 494 11.83 -19.86 -11.50
N SER A 495 11.16 -18.81 -11.01
CA SER A 495 11.02 -17.53 -11.74
C SER A 495 10.60 -16.38 -10.80
N ALA A 496 11.55 -15.49 -10.46
CA ALA A 496 11.23 -14.24 -9.78
C ALA A 496 10.78 -13.21 -10.83
N LEU A 497 9.47 -13.02 -11.01
CA LEU A 497 8.94 -11.85 -11.69
C LEU A 497 9.20 -10.62 -10.81
N ARG A 498 9.72 -9.55 -11.42
CA ARG A 498 9.87 -8.24 -10.76
C ARG A 498 8.52 -7.51 -10.75
N PRO A 499 8.08 -6.93 -9.61
CA PRO A 499 6.96 -5.98 -9.58
C PRO A 499 7.31 -4.59 -10.14
N ARG A 500 8.60 -4.31 -10.41
CA ARG A 500 9.09 -2.97 -10.80
C ARG A 500 8.48 -2.37 -12.07
N THR A 501 7.81 -3.17 -12.92
CA THR A 501 7.19 -2.68 -14.16
C THR A 501 5.70 -2.35 -14.04
N LEU A 502 5.00 -2.72 -12.95
CA LEU A 502 3.55 -2.43 -12.83
C LEU A 502 3.28 -0.98 -12.40
N PHE A 503 4.13 -0.40 -11.55
CA PHE A 503 3.96 0.98 -11.10
C PHE A 503 4.28 2.03 -12.17
N ALA A 504 5.21 1.74 -13.10
CA ALA A 504 5.51 2.62 -14.24
C ALA A 504 4.41 2.58 -15.33
N SER A 505 3.47 1.64 -15.21
CA SER A 505 2.46 1.32 -16.21
C SER A 505 1.23 2.23 -16.12
N ILE A 506 0.77 2.53 -14.92
CA ILE A 506 -0.52 3.21 -14.72
C ILE A 506 -0.40 4.75 -14.82
N CYS A 507 0.81 5.29 -14.62
CA CYS A 507 1.07 6.73 -14.61
C CYS A 507 0.60 7.49 -15.88
N PRO A 508 0.83 7.02 -17.13
CA PRO A 508 0.40 7.76 -18.32
C PRO A 508 -1.13 7.92 -18.40
N VAL A 509 -1.88 6.93 -17.94
CA VAL A 509 -3.35 6.98 -17.92
C VAL A 509 -3.84 7.91 -16.80
N LEU A 510 -3.27 7.81 -15.59
CA LEU A 510 -3.63 8.69 -14.48
C LEU A 510 -3.27 10.16 -14.73
N ILE A 511 -2.12 10.42 -15.38
CA ILE A 511 -1.70 11.78 -15.76
C ILE A 511 -2.65 12.33 -16.82
N SER A 512 -3.01 11.57 -17.85
CA SER A 512 -4.01 12.00 -18.85
C SER A 512 -5.35 12.34 -18.20
N VAL A 513 -5.87 11.45 -17.35
CA VAL A 513 -7.16 11.66 -16.65
C VAL A 513 -7.09 12.88 -15.73
N SER A 514 -5.98 13.08 -15.01
CA SER A 514 -5.81 14.23 -14.12
C SER A 514 -5.69 15.56 -14.87
N LEU A 515 -4.98 15.58 -16.00
CA LEU A 515 -4.84 16.78 -16.84
C LEU A 515 -6.15 17.13 -17.56
N LEU A 516 -6.87 16.12 -18.06
CA LEU A 516 -8.20 16.30 -18.64
C LEU A 516 -9.20 16.87 -17.61
N ARG A 517 -9.14 16.40 -16.36
CA ARG A 517 -10.00 16.89 -15.27
C ARG A 517 -9.72 18.35 -14.88
N LYS A 518 -8.47 18.81 -14.97
CA LYS A 518 -8.10 20.19 -14.60
C LYS A 518 -8.59 21.21 -15.65
N SER A 519 -8.87 20.75 -16.87
CA SER A 519 -9.51 21.56 -17.90
C SER A 519 -11.04 21.41 -17.79
N HIS A 520 -11.67 22.31 -17.04
CA HIS A 520 -13.06 22.24 -16.57
C HIS A 520 -14.16 22.22 -17.66
N HIS A 521 -13.81 22.15 -18.95
CA HIS A 521 -14.75 22.24 -20.08
C HIS A 521 -14.72 21.04 -21.05
N ILE A 522 -13.99 19.97 -20.74
CA ILE A 522 -13.77 18.88 -21.68
C ILE A 522 -14.69 17.68 -21.36
N SER A 523 -15.62 17.39 -22.27
CA SER A 523 -16.44 16.16 -22.25
C SER A 523 -15.61 14.95 -22.68
N PHE A 524 -15.71 13.82 -21.96
CA PHE A 524 -15.02 12.56 -22.29
C PHE A 524 -15.41 11.96 -23.66
N LEU A 525 -16.46 12.49 -24.32
CA LEU A 525 -16.92 12.05 -25.65
C LEU A 525 -16.28 12.79 -26.83
N GLN A 526 -15.45 13.82 -26.62
CA GLN A 526 -14.76 14.50 -27.72
C GLN A 526 -13.66 13.62 -28.34
N ILE A 527 -13.53 13.68 -29.67
CA ILE A 527 -12.59 12.86 -30.46
C ILE A 527 -11.13 13.02 -29.97
N ASP A 528 -10.74 14.23 -29.57
CA ASP A 528 -9.38 14.54 -29.09
C ASP A 528 -9.08 13.88 -27.73
N VAL A 529 -10.10 13.74 -26.88
CA VAL A 529 -10.00 13.10 -25.55
C VAL A 529 -9.94 11.59 -25.70
N ALA A 530 -10.78 11.03 -26.58
CA ALA A 530 -10.74 9.63 -26.94
C ALA A 530 -9.41 9.25 -27.58
N ALA A 531 -8.82 10.13 -28.40
CA ALA A 531 -7.49 9.95 -28.97
C ALA A 531 -6.39 10.00 -27.89
N ALA A 532 -6.40 11.00 -27.00
CA ALA A 532 -5.42 11.11 -25.91
C ALA A 532 -5.48 9.90 -24.95
N MET A 533 -6.69 9.42 -24.63
CA MET A 533 -6.89 8.21 -23.83
C MET A 533 -6.47 6.94 -24.58
N SER A 534 -6.73 6.84 -25.88
CA SER A 534 -6.29 5.72 -26.71
C SER A 534 -4.76 5.65 -26.79
N PHE A 535 -4.07 6.78 -26.93
CA PHE A 535 -2.60 6.82 -26.90
C PHE A 535 -2.02 6.52 -25.51
N ALA A 536 -2.70 6.94 -24.43
CA ALA A 536 -2.30 6.57 -23.07
C ALA A 536 -2.45 5.05 -22.84
N ILE A 537 -3.54 4.44 -23.32
CA ILE A 537 -3.77 3.00 -23.27
C ILE A 537 -2.76 2.25 -24.16
N LEU A 538 -2.44 2.76 -25.36
CA LEU A 538 -1.47 2.14 -26.26
C LEU A 538 -0.03 2.21 -25.71
N THR A 539 0.34 3.34 -25.10
CA THR A 539 1.61 3.50 -24.38
C THR A 539 1.69 2.51 -23.21
N GLN A 540 0.57 2.31 -22.52
CA GLN A 540 0.43 1.34 -21.44
C GLN A 540 0.56 -0.11 -21.94
N LEU A 541 -0.11 -0.46 -23.04
CA LEU A 541 -0.03 -1.79 -23.67
C LEU A 541 1.39 -2.07 -24.20
N MET A 542 2.08 -1.08 -24.78
CA MET A 542 3.47 -1.19 -25.22
C MET A 542 4.46 -1.36 -24.04
N GLY A 543 4.23 -0.67 -22.92
CA GLY A 543 4.98 -0.88 -21.67
C GLY A 543 4.82 -2.30 -21.15
N ASN A 544 3.58 -2.81 -21.15
CA ASN A 544 3.27 -4.20 -20.80
C ASN A 544 3.91 -5.19 -21.78
N LEU A 545 3.89 -4.93 -23.09
CA LEU A 545 4.51 -5.77 -24.10
C LEU A 545 6.04 -5.80 -23.93
N SER A 546 6.68 -4.67 -23.58
CA SER A 546 8.11 -4.63 -23.25
C SER A 546 8.45 -5.54 -22.05
N ALA A 547 7.61 -5.50 -21.00
CA ALA A 547 7.76 -6.36 -19.82
C ALA A 547 7.54 -7.85 -20.15
N VAL A 548 6.58 -8.16 -21.03
CA VAL A 548 6.29 -9.53 -21.49
C VAL A 548 7.40 -10.04 -22.41
N TYR A 549 7.87 -9.25 -23.39
CA TYR A 549 8.92 -9.63 -24.33
C TYR A 549 10.24 -9.96 -23.63
N THR A 550 10.60 -9.18 -22.62
CA THR A 550 11.80 -9.42 -21.78
C THR A 550 11.71 -10.76 -21.02
N ASN A 551 10.50 -11.23 -20.73
CA ASN A 551 10.26 -12.51 -20.05
C ASN A 551 10.10 -13.68 -21.04
N PHE A 552 9.45 -13.46 -22.18
CA PHE A 552 9.17 -14.48 -23.20
C PHE A 552 10.44 -14.98 -23.89
N HIS A 553 11.42 -14.10 -24.12
CA HIS A 553 12.71 -14.50 -24.67
C HIS A 553 13.58 -15.29 -23.67
N ARG A 554 13.27 -15.17 -22.37
CA ARG A 554 13.97 -15.84 -21.28
C ARG A 554 13.40 -17.22 -20.96
N SER A 555 12.11 -17.46 -21.24
CA SER A 555 11.45 -18.75 -21.08
C SER A 555 11.71 -19.72 -22.23
N LEU A 556 12.16 -19.24 -23.40
CA LEU A 556 12.46 -20.06 -24.58
C LEU A 556 13.94 -20.46 -24.72
N GLN A 557 14.80 -20.13 -23.75
CA GLN A 557 16.17 -20.65 -23.71
C GLN A 557 16.33 -21.64 -22.58
N LEU A 558 16.05 -22.91 -22.86
CA LEU A 558 16.80 -24.07 -22.36
C LEU A 558 16.49 -25.32 -23.19
N LYS A 559 17.39 -25.66 -24.14
CA LYS A 559 17.83 -27.03 -24.44
C LYS A 559 19.20 -26.99 -25.15
N ARG A 560 20.19 -27.69 -24.61
CA ARG A 560 21.41 -28.19 -25.28
C ARG A 560 21.76 -29.48 -24.51
N ASP A 561 22.14 -30.60 -25.13
CA ASP A 561 22.76 -30.83 -26.44
C ASP A 561 22.01 -31.85 -27.31
N GLY A 562 22.17 -31.76 -28.64
CA GLY A 562 21.86 -32.84 -29.59
C GLY A 562 20.91 -32.54 -30.76
N ASP A 563 20.16 -31.44 -30.76
CA ASP A 563 19.16 -31.18 -31.82
C ASP A 563 19.71 -30.22 -32.89
N SER A 564 19.92 -30.76 -34.10
CA SER A 564 19.90 -30.00 -35.34
C SER A 564 18.44 -29.84 -35.77
N ASP A 565 17.81 -28.69 -35.48
CA ASP A 565 16.94 -28.05 -36.46
C ASP A 565 16.43 -26.65 -36.06
N ALA A 566 16.25 -25.86 -37.13
CA ALA A 566 15.80 -24.48 -37.29
C ALA A 566 15.30 -23.68 -36.07
N LYS A 567 16.10 -22.65 -35.70
CA LYS A 567 15.62 -21.48 -34.96
C LYS A 567 14.62 -20.70 -35.83
N ILE A 568 13.32 -20.78 -35.52
CA ILE A 568 12.37 -19.77 -35.98
C ILE A 568 12.54 -18.54 -35.08
N VAL A 569 13.36 -17.60 -35.54
CA VAL A 569 13.41 -16.25 -34.95
C VAL A 569 12.16 -15.52 -35.41
N LEU A 570 11.11 -15.51 -34.59
CA LEU A 570 10.05 -14.52 -34.74
C LEU A 570 10.65 -13.15 -34.44
N ASN A 571 10.99 -12.41 -35.50
CA ASN A 571 11.38 -10.99 -35.45
C ASN A 571 10.16 -10.14 -35.08
N LEU A 572 9.62 -10.31 -33.88
CA LEU A 572 8.76 -9.34 -33.24
C LEU A 572 9.66 -8.21 -32.71
N LEU A 573 9.28 -6.96 -33.03
CA LEU A 573 9.94 -5.68 -32.74
C LEU A 573 11.03 -5.73 -31.66
N SER A 574 12.24 -5.26 -32.01
CA SER A 574 13.36 -5.17 -31.05
C SER A 574 13.00 -4.35 -29.81
N LEU A 575 13.60 -4.66 -28.65
CA LEU A 575 13.39 -3.91 -27.40
C LEU A 575 13.66 -2.39 -27.58
N THR A 576 14.61 -2.06 -28.45
CA THR A 576 14.93 -0.71 -28.90
C THR A 576 13.81 -0.07 -29.72
N GLN A 577 13.14 -0.82 -30.60
CA GLN A 577 11.95 -0.36 -31.31
C GLN A 577 10.78 -0.15 -30.35
N VAL A 578 10.47 -1.11 -29.46
CA VAL A 578 9.37 -0.95 -28.48
C VAL A 578 9.57 0.28 -27.61
N ARG A 579 10.81 0.53 -27.17
CA ARG A 579 11.14 1.74 -26.40
C ARG A 579 10.99 3.02 -27.23
N ARG A 580 11.42 3.02 -28.49
CA ARG A 580 11.26 4.18 -29.40
C ARG A 580 9.79 4.49 -29.67
N TRP A 581 8.97 3.47 -29.93
CA TRP A 581 7.53 3.61 -30.14
C TRP A 581 6.80 4.07 -28.87
N SER A 582 7.19 3.56 -27.69
CA SER A 582 6.64 4.04 -26.41
C SER A 582 6.91 5.52 -26.17
N PHE A 583 8.13 6.00 -26.45
CA PHE A 583 8.43 7.44 -26.36
C PHE A 583 7.69 8.27 -27.40
N LEU A 584 7.52 7.76 -28.63
CA LEU A 584 6.76 8.44 -29.68
C LEU A 584 5.29 8.60 -29.29
N PHE A 585 4.64 7.54 -28.80
CA PHE A 585 3.24 7.60 -28.36
C PHE A 585 3.05 8.51 -27.14
N TYR A 586 4.03 8.57 -26.23
CA TYR A 586 4.00 9.50 -25.11
C TYR A 586 4.12 10.97 -25.57
N ALA A 587 5.00 11.25 -26.54
CA ALA A 587 5.11 12.59 -27.12
C ALA A 587 3.82 12.99 -27.88
N LEU A 588 3.22 12.05 -28.62
CA LEU A 588 1.96 12.27 -29.33
C LEU A 588 0.79 12.50 -28.36
N GLN A 589 0.75 11.75 -27.25
CA GLN A 589 -0.21 11.95 -26.16
C GLN A 589 -0.13 13.38 -25.61
N LEU A 590 1.07 13.87 -25.28
CA LEU A 590 1.27 15.24 -24.79
C LEU A 590 0.90 16.30 -25.83
N LEU A 591 1.18 16.05 -27.11
CA LEU A 591 0.82 16.96 -28.20
C LEU A 591 -0.70 17.08 -28.38
N VAL A 592 -1.43 15.97 -28.38
CA VAL A 592 -2.91 15.98 -28.47
C VAL A 592 -3.52 16.66 -27.25
N LEU A 593 -2.99 16.41 -26.05
CA LEU A 593 -3.40 17.12 -24.83
C LEU A 593 -3.16 18.64 -24.94
N GLY A 594 -2.02 19.06 -25.49
CA GLY A 594 -1.72 20.48 -25.72
C GLY A 594 -2.65 21.14 -26.74
N ILE A 595 -2.98 20.44 -27.84
CA ILE A 595 -3.90 20.92 -28.87
C ILE A 595 -5.33 21.03 -28.33
N ALA A 596 -5.81 20.01 -27.60
CA ALA A 596 -7.13 20.03 -26.96
C ALA A 596 -7.25 21.21 -25.99
N HIS A 597 -6.19 21.50 -25.22
CA HIS A 597 -6.15 22.64 -24.31
C HIS A 597 -6.20 23.98 -25.07
N ALA A 598 -5.43 24.12 -26.16
CA ALA A 598 -5.40 25.34 -26.98
C ALA A 598 -6.70 25.59 -27.77
N LEU A 599 -7.42 24.54 -28.15
CA LEU A 599 -8.73 24.65 -28.81
C LEU A 599 -9.85 24.99 -27.82
N CYS A 600 -9.79 24.49 -26.58
CA CYS A 600 -10.78 24.81 -25.54
C CYS A 600 -10.59 26.21 -24.95
N ASP A 601 -9.37 26.73 -24.83
CA ASP A 601 -9.13 28.12 -24.36
C ASP A 601 -9.72 29.18 -25.33
N LYS A 602 -10.08 28.79 -26.55
CA LYS A 602 -10.74 29.68 -27.53
C LYS A 602 -12.27 29.75 -27.39
N SER A 603 -12.91 29.00 -26.48
CA SER A 603 -14.37 28.99 -26.33
C SER A 603 -14.96 30.10 -25.46
N VAL A 604 -14.26 31.22 -25.25
CA VAL A 604 -14.81 32.41 -24.57
C VAL A 604 -15.91 33.10 -25.41
N ALA A 605 -16.06 32.73 -26.69
CA ALA A 605 -17.08 33.28 -27.58
C ALA A 605 -18.50 32.73 -27.36
N THR A 606 -18.69 31.59 -26.68
CA THR A 606 -20.01 30.94 -26.54
C THR A 606 -20.84 31.44 -25.36
N THR A 607 -20.26 32.19 -24.41
CA THR A 607 -20.98 32.71 -23.25
C THR A 607 -21.89 33.91 -23.54
N GLU A 608 -21.74 34.58 -24.68
CA GLU A 608 -22.54 35.78 -25.05
C GLU A 608 -23.93 35.41 -25.59
N GLU A 609 -24.05 34.28 -26.30
CA GLU A 609 -25.32 33.77 -26.84
C GLU A 609 -26.22 33.15 -25.75
N GLU A 610 -25.63 32.50 -24.74
CA GLU A 610 -26.39 31.90 -23.64
C GLU A 610 -26.93 32.96 -22.66
N TRP A 611 -26.18 34.05 -22.44
CA TRP A 611 -26.61 35.17 -21.59
C TRP A 611 -27.67 36.07 -22.25
N SER A 612 -27.60 36.26 -23.56
CA SER A 612 -28.65 37.00 -24.31
C SER A 612 -29.97 36.22 -24.36
N ALA A 613 -29.93 34.89 -24.50
CA ALA A 613 -31.11 34.03 -24.43
C ALA A 613 -31.79 34.00 -23.04
N CYS A 614 -31.05 34.29 -21.96
CA CYS A 614 -31.59 34.37 -20.60
C CYS A 614 -32.28 35.73 -20.32
N ALA A 615 -31.71 36.83 -20.83
CA ALA A 615 -32.27 38.18 -20.68
C ALA A 615 -33.59 38.38 -21.45
N GLU A 616 -33.75 37.70 -22.59
CA GLU A 616 -34.97 37.75 -23.41
C GLU A 616 -36.17 37.03 -22.76
N LYS A 617 -35.90 36.09 -21.83
CA LYS A 617 -36.92 35.26 -21.18
C LYS A 617 -37.60 35.92 -19.97
N ASP A 618 -36.93 36.88 -19.31
CA ASP A 618 -37.40 37.57 -18.10
C ASP A 618 -37.79 39.05 -18.34
N ASN A 619 -37.84 39.50 -19.59
CA ASN A 619 -38.32 40.82 -20.00
C ASN A 619 -37.61 42.00 -19.28
N GLN A 620 -36.33 41.85 -18.96
CA GLN A 620 -35.48 42.90 -18.40
C GLN A 620 -34.47 43.40 -19.42
N MET A 621 -34.41 44.72 -19.60
CA MET A 621 -33.43 45.35 -20.48
C MET A 621 -32.09 45.49 -19.72
N LEU A 622 -31.07 44.73 -20.13
CA LEU A 622 -29.70 44.87 -19.63
C LEU A 622 -29.18 46.29 -19.92
N LYS A 623 -29.03 47.11 -18.88
CA LYS A 623 -28.28 48.37 -18.96
C LYS A 623 -26.83 48.12 -18.51
N SER A 624 -25.97 47.98 -19.51
CA SER A 624 -24.50 47.98 -19.48
C SER A 624 -23.80 46.63 -19.56
N THR A 625 -22.83 46.60 -20.46
CA THR A 625 -21.88 45.54 -20.77
C THR A 625 -20.49 46.06 -20.43
N ARG A 626 -19.95 45.65 -19.27
CA ARG A 626 -18.53 45.30 -19.07
C ARG A 626 -18.17 45.17 -17.58
N MET A 627 -17.46 44.10 -17.25
CA MET A 627 -16.43 44.15 -16.21
C MET A 627 -15.18 44.81 -16.84
N GLU A 628 -14.66 45.87 -16.25
CA GLU A 628 -13.37 46.45 -16.68
C GLU A 628 -12.28 46.23 -15.63
N TRP A 629 -11.11 45.85 -16.14
CA TRP A 629 -9.88 45.66 -15.39
C TRP A 629 -9.11 46.98 -15.37
N ILE A 630 -8.95 47.59 -14.20
CA ILE A 630 -8.17 48.83 -14.02
C ILE A 630 -7.20 48.63 -12.86
N ASP A 631 -5.91 48.83 -13.12
CA ASP A 631 -4.80 48.79 -12.14
C ASP A 631 -4.76 47.56 -11.21
N GLY A 632 -4.99 46.37 -11.76
CA GLY A 632 -4.67 45.11 -11.07
C GLY A 632 -5.65 44.67 -9.98
N ARG A 633 -6.85 45.25 -9.90
CA ARG A 633 -7.93 44.79 -9.01
C ARG A 633 -9.27 44.71 -9.74
N VAL A 634 -10.13 43.78 -9.31
CA VAL A 634 -11.50 43.62 -9.81
C VAL A 634 -12.44 44.43 -8.93
N TYR A 635 -13.23 45.33 -9.52
CA TYR A 635 -14.28 46.08 -8.82
C TYR A 635 -15.64 45.39 -9.04
N ILE A 636 -16.38 45.15 -7.95
CA ILE A 636 -17.77 44.67 -7.98
C ILE A 636 -18.66 45.90 -7.78
N VAL A 637 -19.58 46.16 -8.70
CA VAL A 637 -20.57 47.24 -8.57
C VAL A 637 -21.75 46.72 -7.74
N GLU A 638 -22.08 47.43 -6.66
CA GLU A 638 -23.22 47.16 -5.78
C GLU A 638 -24.56 47.34 -6.49
N LEU A 639 -25.52 46.45 -6.22
CA LEU A 639 -26.93 46.66 -6.53
C LEU A 639 -27.55 47.61 -5.48
N PRO A 640 -28.42 48.56 -5.86
CA PRO A 640 -29.14 49.37 -4.88
C PRO A 640 -30.12 48.49 -4.10
N SER A 641 -30.13 48.67 -2.77
CA SER A 641 -31.04 48.02 -1.83
C SER A 641 -32.50 48.34 -2.15
N ARG A 642 -33.38 47.34 -2.04
CA ARG A 642 -34.84 47.53 -2.03
C ARG A 642 -35.24 48.52 -0.92
N GLU A 643 -35.78 49.68 -1.31
CA GLU A 643 -36.62 50.46 -0.41
C GLU A 643 -37.93 49.68 -0.14
N TYR A 644 -38.27 49.55 1.13
CA TYR A 644 -39.59 49.15 1.60
C TYR A 644 -40.52 50.38 1.65
N GLY A 645 -41.76 50.21 1.18
CA GLY A 645 -42.87 51.16 1.31
C GLY A 645 -43.63 51.30 -0.01
N HIS A 646 -44.94 51.10 -0.12
CA HIS A 646 -46.05 51.15 0.82
C HIS A 646 -47.14 50.13 0.44
#